data_AF-A0A563C760-F1
#
_entry.id   AF-A0A563C760-F1
#
_cell.length_a   1.000
_cell.length_b   1.000
_cell.length_c   1.000
_cell.angle_alpha   90.00
_cell.angle_beta   90.00
_cell.angle_gamma   90.00
#
_symmetry.space_group_name_H-M   'P 1'
#
loop_
_entity.id
_entity.type
_entity.pdbx_description
1 polymer ?
#
loop_
_entity_poly.entity_id
_entity_poly.type
_entity_poly.pdbx_seq_one_letter_code
_entity_poly.pdbx_strand_id
1 'polypeptide(L)'
;MSLKFILSYRAHYIPFLIFSLFTTLLGSSLVITSQYNTFAAPGAPTTSPIITISNPASIDFSFTQAELASSTFKHKSFIIDVYTNNSTGATGYISSIDEDTSLSHSDSSVTQKITSITTSLADTSFSSKNWGYRASRFMTTGNYLPIPKASAPDTLFTRNSDFNLKHFLDIGVKSGPDLPAGTYSKQIVFTVISNYVPTTATFIEGPDFNDIVRDITPTKDINVFKHSSVAPANPTLARIVSTPDSDRPIYLWYDTINKTLLWWSDADVSYANINAGFMFHDLNGGANDVSVIDTTGIDTSKTKDMRFMFHSGEKLVKDLIIGNLNTSQVENMRYMFGSDDSNTGTVSPSPIDLSHFDTSNVRDMEGMFQGSHLPNIDVRHFDVGRVTNLSFTFARLKNVTSLDLSGWNTRNVTNMNSTFVYSEEITDLNVSGWQNDSATDMAAMFGRLTNLRNFQHTGFTTKNVRIMEFMFSHCHALANLDLREFDTSNATHMKYMFEEMTALSSLDVSSFRTHNVVDMSFMFSNWSAVPVLQNLDLSNFNTSNVVTMEAMFQGQANLNNLNISSFDTRKVTNMKDMFLSTMKNPGNGTLDISSFDTRSLTEAEAMFSGSGVKTILVSPSFTIAGLSSAPQKMFEHTSNVVGGNGTSYVWPNYNSNYAHIDAPGNPGYFTQK
;
A
#
# COMPACT_ATOMS: atom_id res chain seq x y z
N MET A 1 -80.23 -7.47 -13.10
CA MET A 1 -78.82 -7.58 -13.53
C MET A 1 -78.35 -8.98 -13.15
N SER A 2 -78.00 -9.82 -14.13
CA SER A 2 -77.76 -11.26 -13.94
C SER A 2 -76.60 -11.55 -12.98
N LEU A 3 -76.77 -12.55 -12.10
CA LEU A 3 -75.77 -13.05 -11.14
C LEU A 3 -74.43 -13.42 -11.82
N LYS A 4 -74.43 -13.69 -13.14
CA LYS A 4 -73.23 -13.90 -13.97
C LYS A 4 -72.34 -12.66 -14.11
N PHE A 5 -72.89 -11.44 -13.99
CA PHE A 5 -72.12 -10.19 -14.17
C PHE A 5 -71.34 -9.78 -12.90
N ILE A 6 -71.81 -10.17 -11.72
CA ILE A 6 -71.16 -9.86 -10.43
C ILE A 6 -70.01 -10.83 -10.15
N LEU A 7 -70.12 -12.10 -10.58
CA LEU A 7 -69.06 -13.10 -10.40
C LEU A 7 -67.86 -12.90 -11.36
N SER A 8 -68.09 -12.39 -12.57
CA SER A 8 -67.03 -12.07 -13.54
C SER A 8 -66.12 -10.93 -13.07
N TYR A 9 -66.69 -9.88 -12.45
CA TYR A 9 -65.90 -8.75 -11.95
C TYR A 9 -65.11 -9.06 -10.68
N ARG A 10 -65.58 -9.98 -9.82
CA ARG A 10 -64.84 -10.37 -8.61
C ARG A 10 -63.72 -11.38 -8.88
N ALA A 11 -63.81 -12.19 -9.93
CA ALA A 11 -62.75 -13.13 -10.31
C ALA A 11 -61.46 -12.44 -10.81
N HIS A 12 -61.55 -11.22 -11.36
CA HIS A 12 -60.39 -10.46 -11.83
C HIS A 12 -59.53 -9.85 -10.71
N TYR A 13 -60.07 -9.65 -9.51
CA TYR A 13 -59.33 -9.06 -8.38
C TYR A 13 -58.77 -10.10 -7.39
N ILE A 14 -59.22 -11.36 -7.48
CA ILE A 14 -58.72 -12.43 -6.61
C ILE A 14 -57.22 -12.69 -6.83
N PRO A 15 -56.66 -12.71 -8.06
CA PRO A 15 -55.22 -12.84 -8.26
C PRO A 15 -54.44 -11.64 -7.69
N PHE A 16 -54.96 -10.42 -7.82
CA PHE A 16 -54.29 -9.21 -7.31
C PHE A 16 -54.34 -9.09 -5.79
N LEU A 17 -55.41 -9.54 -5.14
CA LEU A 17 -55.50 -9.63 -3.67
C LEU A 17 -54.61 -10.74 -3.13
N ILE A 18 -54.53 -11.90 -3.79
CA ILE A 18 -53.62 -12.98 -3.40
C ILE A 18 -52.16 -12.56 -3.61
N PHE A 19 -51.85 -11.86 -4.71
CA PHE A 19 -50.50 -11.36 -5.00
C PHE A 19 -50.09 -10.22 -4.06
N SER A 20 -51.00 -9.32 -3.67
CA SER A 20 -50.69 -8.27 -2.67
C SER A 20 -50.59 -8.82 -1.24
N LEU A 21 -51.36 -9.86 -0.90
CA LEU A 21 -51.20 -10.57 0.37
C LEU A 21 -49.88 -11.37 0.39
N PHE A 22 -49.49 -11.99 -0.74
CA PHE A 22 -48.19 -12.67 -0.86
C PHE A 22 -47.02 -11.70 -0.83
N THR A 23 -47.09 -10.52 -1.48
CA THR A 23 -45.99 -9.53 -1.44
C THR A 23 -45.92 -8.79 -0.10
N THR A 24 -47.02 -8.66 0.63
CA THR A 24 -46.99 -8.14 2.01
C THR A 24 -46.55 -9.19 3.03
N LEU A 25 -46.84 -10.49 2.83
CA LEU A 25 -46.26 -11.58 3.65
C LEU A 25 -44.78 -11.86 3.31
N LEU A 26 -44.35 -11.76 2.05
CA LEU A 26 -42.93 -11.80 1.67
C LEU A 26 -42.20 -10.52 2.10
N GLY A 27 -42.83 -9.35 1.99
CA GLY A 27 -42.27 -8.08 2.45
C GLY A 27 -42.15 -8.02 3.98
N SER A 28 -43.13 -8.54 4.72
CA SER A 28 -43.02 -8.64 6.18
C SER A 28 -42.10 -9.77 6.64
N SER A 29 -41.98 -10.88 5.91
CA SER A 29 -40.95 -11.89 6.23
C SER A 29 -39.53 -11.46 5.84
N LEU A 30 -39.34 -10.63 4.79
CA LEU A 30 -38.04 -9.99 4.49
C LEU A 30 -37.71 -8.84 5.44
N VAL A 31 -38.69 -8.08 5.94
CA VAL A 31 -38.46 -6.99 6.91
C VAL A 31 -38.32 -7.51 8.35
N ILE A 32 -38.94 -8.64 8.69
CA ILE A 32 -38.78 -9.28 10.01
C ILE A 32 -37.50 -10.14 10.07
N THR A 33 -36.95 -10.57 8.92
CA THR A 33 -35.62 -11.23 8.87
C THR A 33 -34.46 -10.25 8.71
N SER A 34 -34.69 -8.98 8.35
CA SER A 34 -33.63 -7.95 8.29
C SER A 34 -33.44 -7.14 9.58
N GLN A 35 -34.35 -7.27 10.56
CA GLN A 35 -34.26 -6.54 11.84
C GLN A 35 -34.07 -7.42 13.08
N TYR A 36 -33.93 -8.72 12.92
CA TYR A 36 -33.50 -9.61 13.99
C TYR A 36 -32.56 -10.68 13.44
N ASN A 37 -31.37 -10.26 13.00
CA ASN A 37 -30.20 -11.11 13.21
C ASN A 37 -29.96 -11.13 14.71
N THR A 38 -30.72 -11.96 15.43
CA THR A 38 -30.19 -12.58 16.64
C THR A 38 -29.03 -13.41 16.15
N PHE A 39 -27.85 -12.80 16.12
CA PHE A 39 -26.60 -13.48 15.89
C PHE A 39 -26.63 -14.72 16.77
N ALA A 40 -26.43 -15.88 16.16
CA ALA A 40 -25.97 -17.02 16.92
C ALA A 40 -24.80 -16.53 17.76
N ALA A 41 -24.80 -16.87 19.06
CA ALA A 41 -23.64 -16.66 19.90
C ALA A 41 -22.38 -17.02 19.11
N PRO A 42 -21.28 -16.24 19.23
CA PRO A 42 -20.05 -16.46 18.47
C PRO A 42 -19.76 -17.95 18.43
N GLY A 43 -19.50 -18.47 17.22
CA GLY A 43 -19.27 -19.89 17.01
C GLY A 43 -18.32 -20.37 18.08
N ALA A 44 -18.82 -21.22 18.99
CA ALA A 44 -18.01 -21.71 20.09
C ALA A 44 -16.69 -22.25 19.49
N PRO A 45 -15.53 -22.00 20.12
CA PRO A 45 -14.26 -22.52 19.64
C PRO A 45 -14.46 -23.97 19.25
N THR A 46 -13.92 -24.35 18.09
CA THR A 46 -14.23 -25.61 17.39
C THR A 46 -14.08 -26.87 18.25
N THR A 47 -13.39 -26.75 19.40
CA THR A 47 -13.67 -27.52 20.62
C THR A 47 -13.31 -26.67 21.84
N SER A 48 -14.18 -26.55 22.85
CA SER A 48 -13.80 -26.00 24.16
C SER A 48 -12.56 -26.74 24.71
N PRO A 49 -11.65 -26.06 25.42
CA PRO A 49 -10.48 -26.72 25.99
C PRO A 49 -10.93 -27.84 26.94
N ILE A 50 -10.54 -29.06 26.62
CA ILE A 50 -10.77 -30.25 27.43
C ILE A 50 -9.55 -30.44 28.32
N ILE A 51 -9.78 -30.67 29.60
CA ILE A 51 -8.79 -31.20 30.51
C ILE A 51 -9.36 -32.50 31.10
N THR A 52 -8.62 -33.60 30.94
CA THR A 52 -8.94 -34.85 31.64
C THR A 52 -7.82 -35.19 32.61
N ILE A 53 -8.19 -35.57 33.83
CA ILE A 53 -7.30 -36.00 34.90
C ILE A 53 -7.77 -37.39 35.36
N SER A 54 -6.86 -38.37 35.48
CA SER A 54 -7.19 -39.65 36.11
C SER A 54 -7.42 -39.49 37.62
N ASN A 55 -8.53 -40.02 38.17
CA ASN A 55 -8.86 -39.92 39.60
C ASN A 55 -7.79 -40.60 40.48
N PRO A 56 -7.11 -39.87 41.39
CA PRO A 56 -6.31 -40.53 42.43
C PRO A 56 -7.24 -41.11 43.50
N ALA A 57 -6.90 -42.29 44.00
CA ALA A 57 -7.54 -42.89 45.18
C ALA A 57 -7.17 -42.12 46.46
N SER A 58 -7.96 -42.28 47.53
CA SER A 58 -7.60 -41.81 48.87
C SER A 58 -6.20 -42.32 49.25
N ILE A 59 -5.37 -41.45 49.83
CA ILE A 59 -4.05 -41.85 50.33
C ILE A 59 -4.24 -42.46 51.71
N ASP A 60 -4.35 -43.78 51.73
CA ASP A 60 -4.55 -44.56 52.96
C ASP A 60 -3.30 -45.40 53.28
N PHE A 61 -2.73 -45.24 54.47
CA PHE A 61 -1.61 -46.07 54.94
C PHE A 61 -2.00 -46.82 56.21
N SER A 62 -2.11 -48.15 56.12
CA SER A 62 -2.38 -49.02 57.26
C SER A 62 -1.10 -49.53 57.89
N PHE A 63 -1.00 -49.49 59.21
CA PHE A 63 0.16 -50.00 59.96
C PHE A 63 -0.28 -50.99 61.04
N THR A 64 0.45 -52.10 61.13
CA THR A 64 0.35 -53.07 62.23
C THR A 64 1.21 -52.62 63.43
N GLN A 65 0.95 -53.17 64.62
CA GLN A 65 1.73 -52.84 65.82
C GLN A 65 3.24 -53.12 65.66
N ALA A 66 3.60 -54.16 64.91
CA ALA A 66 5.00 -54.49 64.64
C ALA A 66 5.68 -53.46 63.73
N GLU A 67 4.97 -52.97 62.70
CA GLU A 67 5.49 -51.97 61.76
C GLU A 67 5.63 -50.58 62.41
N LEU A 68 4.78 -50.28 63.39
CA LEU A 68 4.88 -49.07 64.22
C LEU A 68 6.10 -49.14 65.12
N ALA A 69 6.30 -50.27 65.81
CA ALA A 69 7.43 -50.49 66.72
C ALA A 69 8.80 -50.38 66.03
N SER A 70 8.89 -50.73 64.75
CA SER A 70 10.12 -50.63 63.94
C SER A 70 10.25 -49.34 63.12
N SER A 71 9.30 -48.39 63.24
CA SER A 71 9.26 -47.17 62.41
C SER A 71 9.37 -47.47 60.91
N THR A 72 8.58 -48.43 60.44
CA THR A 72 8.56 -48.88 59.04
C THR A 72 8.23 -47.74 58.08
N PHE A 73 9.00 -47.63 57.01
CA PHE A 73 8.70 -46.75 55.87
C PHE A 73 7.79 -47.48 54.88
N LYS A 74 6.72 -46.81 54.43
CA LYS A 74 5.85 -47.26 53.36
C LYS A 74 5.74 -46.16 52.30
N HIS A 75 5.47 -46.55 51.07
CA HIS A 75 5.17 -45.59 50.01
C HIS A 75 4.08 -46.12 49.08
N LYS A 76 3.43 -45.20 48.37
CA LYS A 76 2.43 -45.47 47.33
C LYS A 76 2.69 -44.59 46.14
N SER A 77 2.75 -45.20 44.95
CA SER A 77 2.92 -44.48 43.69
C SER A 77 1.62 -44.44 42.90
N PHE A 78 1.39 -43.31 42.24
CA PHE A 78 0.21 -43.01 41.44
C PHE A 78 0.66 -42.46 40.09
N ILE A 79 -0.13 -42.71 39.05
CA ILE A 79 0.04 -42.08 37.75
C ILE A 79 -1.14 -41.14 37.55
N ILE A 80 -0.82 -39.89 37.21
CA ILE A 80 -1.78 -38.87 36.87
C ILE A 80 -1.66 -38.63 35.37
N ASP A 81 -2.63 -39.14 34.62
CA ASP A 81 -2.75 -38.87 33.19
C ASP A 81 -3.46 -37.52 33.02
N VAL A 82 -2.77 -36.58 32.37
CA VAL A 82 -3.30 -35.24 32.04
C VAL A 82 -3.25 -35.06 30.53
N TYR A 83 -4.41 -34.77 29.95
CA TYR A 83 -4.53 -34.40 28.55
C TYR A 83 -5.16 -33.02 28.43
N THR A 84 -4.64 -32.19 27.52
CA THR A 84 -5.30 -30.97 27.06
C THR A 84 -5.11 -30.76 25.57
N ASN A 85 -6.18 -30.32 24.90
CA ASN A 85 -6.16 -29.81 23.52
C ASN A 85 -5.99 -28.28 23.47
N ASN A 86 -5.78 -27.61 24.61
CA ASN A 86 -5.58 -26.17 24.64
C ASN A 86 -4.25 -25.81 23.95
N SER A 87 -4.29 -24.96 22.94
CA SER A 87 -3.11 -24.54 22.17
C SER A 87 -2.10 -23.77 23.01
N THR A 88 -2.53 -23.12 24.08
CA THR A 88 -1.63 -22.46 25.05
C THR A 88 -1.24 -23.36 26.21
N GLY A 89 -1.72 -24.61 26.26
CA GLY A 89 -1.41 -25.63 27.25
C GLY A 89 -2.12 -25.45 28.59
N ALA A 90 -1.50 -25.96 29.67
CA ALA A 90 -2.08 -25.99 31.01
C ALA A 90 -1.01 -26.03 32.10
N THR A 91 -1.40 -25.63 33.30
CA THR A 91 -0.57 -25.67 34.51
C THR A 91 -1.20 -26.58 35.56
N GLY A 92 -0.42 -27.52 36.08
CA GLY A 92 -0.82 -28.51 37.08
C GLY A 92 -0.27 -28.19 38.47
N TYR A 93 -1.09 -28.42 39.48
CA TYR A 93 -0.82 -28.14 40.89
C TYR A 93 -1.17 -29.33 41.78
N ILE A 94 -0.53 -29.39 42.95
CA ILE A 94 -0.81 -30.34 44.03
C ILE A 94 -0.97 -29.61 45.37
N SER A 95 -1.91 -30.06 46.21
CA SER A 95 -2.07 -29.59 47.59
C SER A 95 -2.77 -30.63 48.46
N SER A 96 -2.66 -30.45 49.78
CA SER A 96 -3.64 -31.00 50.73
C SER A 96 -5.03 -30.39 50.47
N ILE A 97 -6.09 -31.15 50.72
CA ILE A 97 -7.49 -30.67 50.65
C ILE A 97 -7.77 -29.48 51.59
N ASP A 98 -7.00 -29.37 52.67
CA ASP A 98 -7.14 -28.33 53.70
C ASP A 98 -5.75 -27.88 54.20
N GLU A 99 -5.73 -26.92 55.13
CA GLU A 99 -4.51 -26.35 55.71
C GLU A 99 -3.71 -27.30 56.59
N ASP A 100 -4.35 -28.35 57.14
CA ASP A 100 -3.67 -29.36 57.95
C ASP A 100 -3.05 -30.41 57.02
N THR A 101 -1.74 -30.39 56.86
CA THR A 101 -1.05 -31.31 55.94
C THR A 101 -0.73 -32.66 56.59
N SER A 102 -1.38 -33.03 57.69
CA SER A 102 -1.10 -34.26 58.42
C SER A 102 -2.01 -35.42 57.98
N LEU A 103 -1.49 -36.66 57.97
CA LEU A 103 -2.33 -37.84 57.90
C LEU A 103 -3.03 -38.04 59.25
N SER A 104 -4.34 -38.29 59.19
CA SER A 104 -5.18 -38.53 60.37
C SER A 104 -5.65 -39.97 60.42
N HIS A 105 -5.75 -40.53 61.62
CA HIS A 105 -6.21 -41.90 61.80
C HIS A 105 -7.70 -42.03 61.43
N SER A 106 -8.10 -43.21 60.93
CA SER A 106 -9.48 -43.49 60.52
C SER A 106 -10.47 -43.56 61.70
N ASP A 107 -9.97 -43.88 62.90
CA ASP A 107 -10.70 -43.70 64.16
C ASP A 107 -10.52 -42.27 64.66
N SER A 108 -11.62 -41.51 64.73
CA SER A 108 -11.64 -40.10 65.12
C SER A 108 -11.28 -39.86 66.58
N SER A 109 -11.23 -40.89 67.43
CA SER A 109 -10.77 -40.78 68.82
C SER A 109 -9.24 -40.72 68.96
N VAL A 110 -8.51 -41.14 67.92
CA VAL A 110 -7.04 -41.12 67.88
C VAL A 110 -6.55 -39.73 67.50
N THR A 111 -5.88 -39.05 68.43
CA THR A 111 -5.40 -37.66 68.24
C THR A 111 -3.98 -37.58 67.68
N GLN A 112 -3.23 -38.69 67.67
CA GLN A 112 -1.91 -38.77 67.08
C GLN A 112 -1.98 -38.62 65.55
N LYS A 113 -1.08 -37.83 64.99
CA LYS A 113 -1.00 -37.54 63.55
C LYS A 113 0.40 -37.81 63.01
N ILE A 114 0.49 -38.05 61.72
CA ILE A 114 1.75 -38.09 60.97
C ILE A 114 1.87 -36.77 60.21
N THR A 115 2.87 -35.96 60.54
CA THR A 115 3.00 -34.60 60.01
C THR A 115 3.79 -34.58 58.71
N SER A 116 3.50 -33.61 57.83
CA SER A 116 4.33 -33.41 56.66
C SER A 116 5.78 -33.13 57.05
N ILE A 117 6.74 -33.62 56.25
CA ILE A 117 8.12 -33.11 56.29
C ILE A 117 8.14 -31.60 56.05
N THR A 118 9.16 -30.91 56.57
CA THR A 118 9.30 -29.45 56.48
C THR A 118 10.37 -29.02 55.49
N THR A 119 11.22 -29.95 55.04
CA THR A 119 12.30 -29.73 54.05
C THR A 119 12.42 -30.94 53.13
N SER A 120 13.10 -30.76 52.00
CA SER A 120 13.32 -31.82 51.02
C SER A 120 14.29 -32.88 51.55
N LEU A 121 13.93 -34.17 51.50
CA LEU A 121 14.76 -35.26 52.04
C LEU A 121 14.53 -36.62 51.34
N ALA A 122 15.56 -37.48 51.37
CA ALA A 122 15.51 -38.84 50.84
C ALA A 122 14.71 -39.79 51.76
N ASP A 123 14.24 -40.92 51.23
CA ASP A 123 13.48 -41.95 51.95
C ASP A 123 14.17 -42.45 53.23
N THR A 124 15.48 -42.68 53.18
CA THR A 124 16.28 -43.12 54.34
C THR A 124 16.33 -42.09 55.47
N SER A 125 16.08 -40.82 55.16
CA SER A 125 16.25 -39.68 56.07
C SER A 125 14.95 -39.22 56.73
N PHE A 126 13.83 -39.92 56.49
CA PHE A 126 12.57 -39.62 57.18
C PHE A 126 12.72 -39.82 58.69
N SER A 127 12.30 -38.81 59.46
CA SER A 127 12.04 -38.94 60.89
C SER A 127 10.78 -39.77 61.15
N SER A 128 10.68 -40.36 62.34
CA SER A 128 9.47 -41.05 62.79
C SER A 128 8.27 -40.10 62.78
N LYS A 129 7.11 -40.56 62.27
CA LYS A 129 5.84 -39.81 62.14
C LYS A 129 5.87 -38.67 61.11
N ASN A 130 6.60 -38.86 60.02
CA ASN A 130 6.63 -37.90 58.91
C ASN A 130 6.18 -38.52 57.59
N TRP A 131 5.60 -37.69 56.72
CA TRP A 131 5.26 -38.06 55.34
C TRP A 131 5.54 -36.92 54.35
N GLY A 132 5.63 -37.23 53.07
CA GLY A 132 5.93 -36.28 52.00
C GLY A 132 5.59 -36.84 50.63
N TYR A 133 5.72 -36.01 49.59
CA TYR A 133 5.49 -36.43 48.20
C TYR A 133 6.70 -36.14 47.33
N ARG A 134 6.83 -36.85 46.22
CA ARG A 134 7.68 -36.45 45.10
C ARG A 134 6.93 -36.68 43.81
N ALA A 135 7.19 -35.86 42.81
CA ALA A 135 6.54 -35.97 41.52
C ALA A 135 7.57 -35.82 40.38
N SER A 136 7.36 -36.55 39.29
CA SER A 136 8.25 -36.53 38.14
C SER A 136 7.53 -36.96 36.86
N ARG A 137 8.08 -36.55 35.71
CA ARG A 137 7.56 -36.89 34.39
C ARG A 137 7.90 -38.32 33.93
N PHE A 138 9.00 -38.88 34.39
CA PHE A 138 9.54 -40.14 33.84
C PHE A 138 9.53 -41.27 34.85
N MET A 139 9.99 -40.99 36.07
CA MET A 139 10.02 -41.92 37.20
C MET A 139 10.23 -41.13 38.50
N THR A 140 9.56 -41.54 39.57
CA THR A 140 9.64 -40.92 40.90
C THR A 140 10.99 -41.23 41.54
N THR A 141 12.00 -40.41 41.19
CA THR A 141 13.36 -40.45 41.73
C THR A 141 13.68 -39.11 42.38
N GLY A 142 14.63 -39.09 43.31
CA GLY A 142 14.98 -37.90 44.09
C GLY A 142 14.24 -37.80 45.42
N ASN A 143 14.41 -36.66 46.07
CA ASN A 143 13.92 -36.38 47.41
C ASN A 143 12.41 -36.14 47.46
N TYR A 144 11.79 -36.49 48.58
CA TYR A 144 10.43 -36.07 48.92
C TYR A 144 10.42 -34.60 49.35
N LEU A 145 9.32 -33.93 49.08
CA LEU A 145 8.99 -32.55 49.39
C LEU A 145 7.86 -32.49 50.44
N PRO A 146 7.80 -31.40 51.24
CA PRO A 146 6.68 -31.11 52.14
C PRO A 146 5.34 -31.11 51.42
N ILE A 147 4.33 -31.79 51.96
CA ILE A 147 2.96 -31.72 51.46
C ILE A 147 2.50 -30.24 51.50
N PRO A 148 2.14 -29.65 50.36
CA PRO A 148 1.71 -28.26 50.28
C PRO A 148 0.33 -28.06 50.90
N LYS A 149 0.09 -26.87 51.45
CA LYS A 149 -1.20 -26.48 52.03
C LYS A 149 -2.21 -26.13 50.94
N ALA A 150 -3.49 -26.16 51.26
CA ALA A 150 -4.54 -25.72 50.34
C ALA A 150 -4.35 -24.26 49.88
N SER A 151 -3.95 -23.36 50.77
CA SER A 151 -3.65 -21.94 50.49
C SER A 151 -2.36 -21.70 49.70
N ALA A 152 -1.48 -22.68 49.61
CA ALA A 152 -0.18 -22.58 48.94
C ALA A 152 0.15 -23.90 48.20
N PRO A 153 -0.59 -24.21 47.12
CA PRO A 153 -0.34 -25.40 46.31
C PRO A 153 1.04 -25.33 45.65
N ASP A 154 1.68 -26.48 45.47
CA ASP A 154 2.92 -26.58 44.70
C ASP A 154 2.64 -26.81 43.21
N THR A 155 3.49 -26.27 42.34
CA THR A 155 3.37 -26.43 40.88
C THR A 155 4.07 -27.70 40.42
N LEU A 156 3.31 -28.61 39.82
CA LEU A 156 3.84 -29.87 39.27
C LEU A 156 4.42 -29.69 37.86
N PHE A 157 3.76 -28.91 37.02
CA PHE A 157 4.21 -28.60 35.67
C PHE A 157 3.53 -27.36 35.10
N THR A 158 4.22 -26.70 34.16
CA THR A 158 3.66 -25.68 33.26
C THR A 158 4.01 -26.05 31.83
N ARG A 159 3.03 -26.05 30.93
CA ARG A 159 3.22 -26.37 29.51
C ARG A 159 2.51 -25.33 28.66
N ASN A 160 3.16 -24.91 27.57
CA ASN A 160 2.71 -23.81 26.70
C ASN A 160 2.24 -24.30 25.31
N SER A 161 1.77 -25.55 25.23
CA SER A 161 1.25 -26.19 24.03
C SER A 161 0.24 -27.27 24.44
N ASP A 162 -0.53 -27.81 23.50
CA ASP A 162 -1.32 -29.01 23.72
C ASP A 162 -0.41 -30.19 24.10
N PHE A 163 -0.94 -31.13 24.90
CA PHE A 163 -0.17 -32.30 25.32
C PHE A 163 -1.05 -33.45 25.83
N ASN A 164 -0.45 -34.63 25.79
CA ASN A 164 -0.83 -35.78 26.60
C ASN A 164 0.38 -36.15 27.48
N LEU A 165 0.21 -36.08 28.80
CA LEU A 165 1.29 -36.21 29.78
C LEU A 165 0.90 -37.22 30.87
N LYS A 166 1.82 -38.12 31.16
CA LYS A 166 1.79 -38.92 32.40
C LYS A 166 2.67 -38.25 33.44
N HIS A 167 2.13 -38.04 34.63
CA HIS A 167 2.87 -37.52 35.76
C HIS A 167 2.88 -38.56 36.89
N PHE A 168 4.07 -38.97 37.31
CA PHE A 168 4.27 -39.97 38.35
C PHE A 168 4.37 -39.26 39.68
N LEU A 169 3.50 -39.63 40.61
CA LEU A 169 3.49 -39.17 41.99
C LEU A 169 3.88 -40.33 42.89
N ASP A 170 4.69 -40.06 43.89
CA ASP A 170 5.01 -41.05 44.92
C ASP A 170 4.93 -40.39 46.30
N ILE A 171 4.19 -41.04 47.20
CA ILE A 171 3.91 -40.56 48.55
C ILE A 171 4.61 -41.49 49.51
N GLY A 172 5.52 -40.96 50.32
CA GLY A 172 6.31 -41.70 51.29
C GLY A 172 5.89 -41.33 52.72
N VAL A 173 5.82 -42.31 53.60
CA VAL A 173 5.46 -42.14 55.02
C VAL A 173 6.31 -43.03 55.90
N LYS A 174 6.74 -42.52 57.05
CA LYS A 174 7.42 -43.29 58.09
C LYS A 174 6.60 -43.30 59.38
N SER A 175 6.27 -44.49 59.85
CA SER A 175 5.52 -44.68 61.10
C SER A 175 6.36 -44.38 62.35
N GLY A 176 5.74 -44.44 63.52
CA GLY A 176 6.39 -44.30 64.82
C GLY A 176 5.82 -45.25 65.88
N PRO A 177 6.62 -45.63 66.89
CA PRO A 177 6.25 -46.61 67.91
C PRO A 177 5.13 -46.14 68.85
N ASP A 178 4.85 -44.84 68.88
CA ASP A 178 3.83 -44.18 69.71
C ASP A 178 2.49 -43.95 68.99
N LEU A 179 2.38 -44.36 67.72
CA LEU A 179 1.13 -44.35 66.98
C LEU A 179 0.30 -45.62 67.30
N PRO A 180 -1.05 -45.52 67.39
CA PRO A 180 -1.92 -46.69 67.37
C PRO A 180 -1.93 -47.41 66.01
N ALA A 181 -2.13 -48.74 66.04
CA ALA A 181 -2.31 -49.52 64.82
C ALA A 181 -3.65 -49.18 64.13
N GLY A 182 -3.61 -49.11 62.81
CA GLY A 182 -4.77 -48.77 61.98
C GLY A 182 -4.39 -47.96 60.75
N THR A 183 -5.37 -47.30 60.14
CA THR A 183 -5.21 -46.59 58.86
C THR A 183 -5.10 -45.10 59.07
N TYR A 184 -4.09 -44.49 58.46
CA TYR A 184 -3.88 -43.05 58.42
C TYR A 184 -4.15 -42.53 57.01
N SER A 185 -5.04 -41.55 56.88
CA SER A 185 -5.56 -41.07 55.61
C SER A 185 -5.46 -39.57 55.45
N LYS A 186 -5.26 -39.12 54.20
CA LYS A 186 -5.40 -37.71 53.79
C LYS A 186 -5.84 -37.63 52.33
N GLN A 187 -6.64 -36.61 52.01
CA GLN A 187 -6.96 -36.28 50.63
C GLN A 187 -5.96 -35.27 50.09
N ILE A 188 -5.42 -35.57 48.91
CA ILE A 188 -4.58 -34.67 48.12
C ILE A 188 -5.38 -34.25 46.89
N VAL A 189 -5.35 -32.96 46.61
CA VAL A 189 -6.02 -32.34 45.47
C VAL A 189 -4.99 -32.15 44.36
N PHE A 190 -5.35 -32.60 43.16
CA PHE A 190 -4.65 -32.28 41.93
C PHE A 190 -5.53 -31.33 41.12
N THR A 191 -4.99 -30.16 40.81
CA THR A 191 -5.70 -29.13 40.04
C THR A 191 -4.93 -28.88 38.76
N VAL A 192 -5.59 -28.99 37.61
CA VAL A 192 -5.01 -28.58 36.33
C VAL A 192 -5.87 -27.46 35.77
N ILE A 193 -5.24 -26.34 35.46
CA ILE A 193 -5.91 -25.13 34.96
C ILE A 193 -5.41 -24.89 33.53
N SER A 194 -6.33 -24.74 32.59
CA SER A 194 -5.99 -24.33 31.21
C SER A 194 -5.31 -22.97 31.23
N ASN A 195 -4.23 -22.83 30.47
CA ASN A 195 -3.63 -21.52 30.27
C ASN A 195 -4.59 -20.61 29.47
N TYR A 196 -4.52 -19.31 29.70
CA TYR A 196 -5.33 -18.33 28.97
C TYR A 196 -5.04 -18.40 27.47
N VAL A 197 -6.09 -18.32 26.64
CA VAL A 197 -5.98 -18.22 25.18
C VAL A 197 -6.34 -16.78 24.82
N PRO A 198 -5.40 -15.98 24.30
CA PRO A 198 -5.71 -14.62 23.86
C PRO A 198 -6.83 -14.62 22.83
N THR A 199 -7.87 -13.86 23.11
CA THR A 199 -9.03 -13.68 22.23
C THR A 199 -8.70 -12.69 21.14
N THR A 200 -9.26 -12.93 19.95
CA THR A 200 -9.00 -12.10 18.79
C THR A 200 -10.28 -11.59 18.17
N ALA A 201 -10.19 -10.41 17.56
CA ALA A 201 -11.21 -9.91 16.66
C ALA A 201 -10.56 -9.40 15.38
N THR A 202 -11.23 -9.56 14.25
CA THR A 202 -10.74 -9.05 12.96
C THR A 202 -11.78 -8.11 12.40
N PHE A 203 -11.38 -6.89 12.02
CA PHE A 203 -12.27 -5.97 11.31
C PHE A 203 -12.79 -6.63 10.02
N ILE A 204 -14.01 -6.28 9.62
CA ILE A 204 -14.52 -6.57 8.27
C ILE A 204 -13.63 -5.91 7.19
N GLU A 205 -13.85 -6.26 5.93
CA GLU A 205 -13.07 -5.68 4.83
C GLU A 205 -13.17 -4.15 4.82
N GLY A 206 -12.08 -3.48 4.46
CA GLY A 206 -11.96 -2.03 4.50
C GLY A 206 -13.08 -1.28 3.74
N PRO A 207 -13.50 -1.71 2.53
CA PRO A 207 -14.62 -1.06 1.84
C PRO A 207 -15.94 -1.18 2.61
N ASP A 208 -16.25 -2.37 3.16
CA ASP A 208 -17.46 -2.60 3.94
C ASP A 208 -17.45 -1.80 5.25
N PHE A 209 -16.28 -1.68 5.89
CA PHE A 209 -16.08 -0.81 7.04
C PHE A 209 -16.38 0.65 6.67
N ASN A 210 -15.83 1.14 5.56
CA ASN A 210 -16.04 2.51 5.11
C ASN A 210 -17.52 2.80 4.80
N ASP A 211 -18.23 1.84 4.19
CA ASP A 211 -19.67 1.95 3.95
C ASP A 211 -20.46 2.05 5.27
N ILE A 212 -20.13 1.22 6.26
CA ILE A 212 -20.75 1.33 7.60
C ILE A 212 -20.46 2.69 8.25
N VAL A 213 -19.24 3.22 8.10
CA VAL A 213 -18.91 4.57 8.58
C VAL A 213 -19.85 5.59 7.96
N ARG A 214 -20.01 5.58 6.63
CA ARG A 214 -20.90 6.51 5.90
C ARG A 214 -22.35 6.39 6.37
N ASP A 215 -22.80 5.17 6.66
CA ASP A 215 -24.16 4.90 7.14
C ASP A 215 -24.42 5.44 8.56
N ILE A 216 -23.45 5.34 9.47
CA ILE A 216 -23.62 5.82 10.85
C ILE A 216 -23.29 7.30 11.01
N THR A 217 -22.69 7.94 10.00
CA THR A 217 -22.39 9.37 9.96
C THR A 217 -23.03 10.07 8.76
N PRO A 218 -24.37 10.10 8.65
CA PRO A 218 -25.05 10.67 7.49
C PRO A 218 -24.83 12.18 7.32
N THR A 219 -24.45 12.88 8.40
CA THR A 219 -24.08 14.30 8.39
C THR A 219 -22.74 14.57 7.75
N LYS A 220 -21.90 13.53 7.56
CA LYS A 220 -20.53 13.62 7.04
C LYS A 220 -19.76 14.73 7.74
N ASP A 221 -19.58 14.64 9.04
CA ASP A 221 -18.86 15.67 9.81
C ASP A 221 -17.88 15.09 10.82
N ILE A 222 -17.33 13.90 10.51
CA ILE A 222 -16.33 13.22 11.32
C ILE A 222 -15.09 14.12 11.45
N ASN A 223 -14.73 14.44 12.68
CA ASN A 223 -13.54 15.21 13.02
C ASN A 223 -12.40 14.31 13.54
N VAL A 224 -12.73 13.23 14.23
CA VAL A 224 -11.76 12.33 14.87
C VAL A 224 -12.18 10.87 14.70
N PHE A 225 -11.23 9.98 14.40
CA PHE A 225 -11.36 8.53 14.57
C PHE A 225 -10.37 8.06 15.64
N LYS A 226 -10.84 7.26 16.62
CA LYS A 226 -9.95 6.68 17.65
C LYS A 226 -10.56 5.47 18.37
N HIS A 227 -9.71 4.71 19.05
CA HIS A 227 -10.13 3.69 20.00
C HIS A 227 -10.73 4.33 21.27
N SER A 228 -11.80 3.72 21.79
CA SER A 228 -12.41 4.09 23.08
C SER A 228 -11.77 3.29 24.22
N SER A 229 -11.58 3.89 25.39
CA SER A 229 -11.11 3.14 26.57
C SER A 229 -12.20 2.32 27.27
N VAL A 230 -13.46 2.53 26.88
CA VAL A 230 -14.63 1.87 27.45
C VAL A 230 -15.57 1.40 26.36
N ALA A 231 -16.32 0.32 26.65
CA ALA A 231 -17.38 -0.17 25.79
C ALA A 231 -18.45 0.92 25.52
N PRO A 232 -19.16 0.86 24.39
CA PRO A 232 -20.22 1.81 24.08
C PRO A 232 -21.31 1.79 25.16
N ALA A 233 -21.62 2.96 25.71
CA ALA A 233 -22.60 3.10 26.79
C ALA A 233 -24.01 2.61 26.41
N ASN A 234 -24.35 2.68 25.11
CA ASN A 234 -25.57 2.12 24.57
C ASN A 234 -25.24 1.20 23.38
N PRO A 235 -25.15 -0.13 23.59
CA PRO A 235 -24.81 -1.08 22.53
C PRO A 235 -25.74 -1.04 21.31
N THR A 236 -26.98 -0.55 21.45
CA THR A 236 -27.93 -0.44 20.33
C THR A 236 -27.57 0.64 19.31
N LEU A 237 -26.71 1.60 19.69
CA LEU A 237 -26.20 2.64 18.79
C LEU A 237 -24.88 2.25 18.14
N ALA A 238 -24.28 1.13 18.55
CA ALA A 238 -23.06 0.61 17.97
C ALA A 238 -23.37 -0.41 16.86
N ARG A 239 -22.59 -0.37 15.79
CA ARG A 239 -22.55 -1.39 14.74
C ARG A 239 -21.43 -2.37 15.04
N ILE A 240 -21.65 -3.65 14.77
CA ILE A 240 -20.58 -4.65 14.81
C ILE A 240 -19.85 -4.61 13.48
N VAL A 241 -18.53 -4.43 13.53
CA VAL A 241 -17.64 -4.32 12.37
C VAL A 241 -16.51 -5.35 12.41
N SER A 242 -16.73 -6.46 13.11
CA SER A 242 -15.85 -7.63 13.10
C SER A 242 -16.36 -8.73 12.16
N THR A 243 -15.46 -9.55 11.65
CA THR A 243 -15.81 -10.74 10.87
C THR A 243 -16.54 -11.78 11.73
N PRO A 244 -17.36 -12.67 11.12
CA PRO A 244 -18.14 -13.67 11.87
C PRO A 244 -17.30 -14.72 12.62
N ASP A 245 -16.04 -14.93 12.21
CA ASP A 245 -15.08 -15.86 12.81
C ASP A 245 -14.25 -15.26 13.95
N SER A 246 -14.50 -13.99 14.32
CA SER A 246 -13.88 -13.34 15.46
C SER A 246 -14.36 -13.95 16.79
N ASP A 247 -13.44 -14.15 17.75
CA ASP A 247 -13.80 -14.63 19.10
C ASP A 247 -14.66 -13.61 19.85
N ARG A 248 -14.42 -12.33 19.55
CA ARG A 248 -15.07 -11.16 20.17
C ARG A 248 -15.51 -10.15 19.11
N PRO A 249 -16.61 -9.42 19.34
CA PRO A 249 -17.06 -8.38 18.42
C PRO A 249 -16.19 -7.11 18.48
N ILE A 250 -16.10 -6.40 17.37
CA ILE A 250 -15.63 -5.01 17.34
C ILE A 250 -16.84 -4.11 17.16
N TYR A 251 -17.02 -3.17 18.08
CA TYR A 251 -18.10 -2.19 18.06
C TYR A 251 -17.61 -0.87 17.48
N LEU A 252 -18.40 -0.26 16.60
CA LEU A 252 -18.17 1.05 16.00
C LEU A 252 -19.40 1.94 16.20
N TRP A 253 -19.21 3.18 16.65
CA TRP A 253 -20.29 4.15 16.79
C TRP A 253 -19.80 5.58 16.58
N TYR A 254 -20.75 6.48 16.34
CA TYR A 254 -20.46 7.90 16.15
C TYR A 254 -20.98 8.72 17.33
N ASP A 255 -20.08 9.46 17.97
CA ASP A 255 -20.42 10.51 18.93
C ASP A 255 -20.68 11.81 18.18
N THR A 256 -21.96 12.17 18.03
CA THR A 256 -22.41 13.35 17.29
C THR A 256 -22.06 14.67 17.98
N ILE A 257 -21.83 14.67 19.30
CA ILE A 257 -21.50 15.90 20.06
C ILE A 257 -20.03 16.25 19.82
N ASN A 258 -19.15 15.26 19.99
CA ASN A 258 -17.71 15.44 19.82
C ASN A 258 -17.24 15.19 18.38
N LYS A 259 -18.16 14.82 17.49
CA LYS A 259 -17.89 14.47 16.08
C LYS A 259 -16.81 13.42 15.93
N THR A 260 -16.86 12.42 16.82
CA THR A 260 -15.82 11.41 16.96
C THR A 260 -16.39 10.03 16.58
N LEU A 261 -15.77 9.39 15.61
CA LEU A 261 -15.98 7.99 15.28
C LEU A 261 -15.14 7.13 16.24
N LEU A 262 -15.81 6.30 17.03
CA LEU A 262 -15.20 5.52 18.10
C LEU A 262 -15.34 4.04 17.80
N TRP A 263 -14.29 3.27 18.12
CA TRP A 263 -14.34 1.82 18.10
C TRP A 263 -13.84 1.19 19.41
N TRP A 264 -14.29 -0.03 19.71
CA TRP A 264 -13.88 -0.78 20.90
C TRP A 264 -14.10 -2.29 20.72
N SER A 265 -13.26 -3.11 21.35
CA SER A 265 -13.46 -4.56 21.49
C SER A 265 -12.94 -5.04 22.85
N ASP A 266 -13.51 -6.14 23.38
CA ASP A 266 -12.96 -6.88 24.52
C ASP A 266 -11.93 -7.95 24.10
N ALA A 267 -11.58 -8.03 22.82
CA ALA A 267 -10.48 -8.87 22.34
C ALA A 267 -9.13 -8.41 22.88
N ASP A 268 -8.21 -9.36 23.11
CA ASP A 268 -6.82 -9.05 23.45
C ASP A 268 -6.07 -8.46 22.25
N VAL A 269 -6.43 -8.87 21.02
CA VAL A 269 -5.86 -8.35 19.78
C VAL A 269 -6.96 -8.10 18.75
N SER A 270 -7.00 -6.88 18.21
CA SER A 270 -7.89 -6.50 17.10
C SER A 270 -7.10 -6.35 15.81
N TYR A 271 -7.27 -7.26 14.86
CA TYR A 271 -6.59 -7.25 13.57
C TYR A 271 -7.37 -6.42 12.54
N ALA A 272 -6.67 -5.63 11.74
CA ALA A 272 -7.23 -5.20 10.47
C ALA A 272 -7.44 -6.41 9.55
N ASN A 273 -8.40 -6.30 8.64
CA ASN A 273 -8.64 -7.33 7.65
C ASN A 273 -7.42 -7.53 6.72
N ILE A 274 -7.36 -8.68 6.05
CA ILE A 274 -6.38 -8.92 4.99
C ILE A 274 -6.53 -7.91 3.84
N ASN A 275 -7.77 -7.48 3.59
CA ASN A 275 -8.13 -6.37 2.72
C ASN A 275 -8.53 -5.15 3.57
N ALA A 276 -7.56 -4.31 3.94
CA ALA A 276 -7.80 -3.05 4.64
C ALA A 276 -7.89 -1.85 3.67
N GLY A 277 -7.96 -2.12 2.37
CA GLY A 277 -8.09 -1.06 1.36
C GLY A 277 -9.36 -0.24 1.60
N PHE A 278 -9.28 1.06 1.32
CA PHE A 278 -10.36 2.02 1.51
C PHE A 278 -10.90 2.20 2.95
N MET A 279 -10.32 1.56 3.97
CA MET A 279 -10.88 1.57 5.34
C MET A 279 -11.13 2.98 5.88
N PHE A 280 -10.20 3.92 5.66
CA PHE A 280 -10.33 5.34 6.06
C PHE A 280 -10.36 6.29 4.85
N HIS A 281 -10.68 5.77 3.68
CA HIS A 281 -10.83 6.56 2.45
C HIS A 281 -11.96 7.57 2.62
N ASP A 282 -11.68 8.85 2.32
CA ASP A 282 -12.68 9.93 2.34
C ASP A 282 -13.51 9.92 3.61
N LEU A 283 -12.85 9.72 4.75
CA LEU A 283 -13.52 9.48 6.03
C LEU A 283 -14.57 10.56 6.35
N ASN A 284 -14.35 11.79 5.87
CA ASN A 284 -15.30 12.88 5.99
C ASN A 284 -15.56 13.54 4.63
N GLY A 285 -16.82 13.50 4.18
CA GLY A 285 -17.29 14.13 2.94
C GLY A 285 -18.20 15.35 3.16
N GLY A 286 -18.15 16.00 4.33
CA GLY A 286 -18.87 17.26 4.56
C GLY A 286 -17.95 18.48 4.50
N ALA A 287 -18.29 19.55 5.22
CA ALA A 287 -17.66 20.86 5.02
C ALA A 287 -16.24 21.00 5.63
N ASN A 288 -15.90 20.20 6.64
CA ASN A 288 -14.68 20.38 7.44
C ASN A 288 -13.64 19.30 7.15
N ASP A 289 -12.38 19.62 7.40
CA ASP A 289 -11.27 18.65 7.41
C ASP A 289 -11.35 17.70 8.62
N VAL A 290 -10.61 16.58 8.57
CA VAL A 290 -10.47 15.64 9.68
C VAL A 290 -9.28 16.05 10.53
N SER A 291 -9.48 16.23 11.83
CA SER A 291 -8.38 16.57 12.74
C SER A 291 -7.46 15.38 13.00
N VAL A 292 -8.01 14.20 13.31
CA VAL A 292 -7.19 13.05 13.72
C VAL A 292 -7.75 11.73 13.19
N ILE A 293 -6.89 10.89 12.63
CA ILE A 293 -7.13 9.45 12.49
C ILE A 293 -6.11 8.72 13.35
N ASP A 294 -6.59 8.05 14.41
CA ASP A 294 -5.77 7.27 15.33
C ASP A 294 -6.04 5.78 15.18
N THR A 295 -5.04 5.06 14.63
CA THR A 295 -5.11 3.62 14.39
C THR A 295 -4.57 2.78 15.55
N THR A 296 -4.22 3.40 16.67
CA THR A 296 -3.69 2.70 17.85
C THR A 296 -4.65 1.58 18.28
N GLY A 297 -4.09 0.37 18.44
CA GLY A 297 -4.83 -0.83 18.82
C GLY A 297 -5.30 -1.70 17.64
N ILE A 298 -5.11 -1.24 16.39
CA ILE A 298 -5.37 -2.03 15.18
C ILE A 298 -4.08 -2.69 14.70
N ASP A 299 -4.02 -4.03 14.76
CA ASP A 299 -2.88 -4.82 14.31
C ASP A 299 -3.01 -5.14 12.81
N THR A 300 -2.08 -4.63 11.99
CA THR A 300 -2.05 -4.87 10.53
C THR A 300 -1.08 -5.96 10.09
N SER A 301 -0.53 -6.75 11.01
CA SER A 301 0.44 -7.82 10.70
C SER A 301 -0.07 -8.90 9.75
N LYS A 302 -1.39 -8.98 9.53
CA LYS A 302 -2.05 -9.90 8.58
C LYS A 302 -2.53 -9.21 7.30
N THR A 303 -2.40 -7.89 7.20
CA THR A 303 -2.92 -7.10 6.08
C THR A 303 -2.05 -7.25 4.84
N LYS A 304 -2.69 -7.48 3.70
CA LYS A 304 -2.04 -7.57 2.38
C LYS A 304 -2.37 -6.40 1.45
N ASP A 305 -3.59 -5.86 1.55
CA ASP A 305 -4.03 -4.74 0.73
C ASP A 305 -4.32 -3.50 1.60
N MET A 306 -3.60 -2.41 1.33
CA MET A 306 -3.78 -1.09 1.95
C MET A 306 -4.11 -0.02 0.91
N ARG A 307 -4.59 -0.40 -0.29
CA ARG A 307 -4.90 0.58 -1.32
C ARG A 307 -5.92 1.60 -0.83
N PHE A 308 -5.70 2.88 -1.11
CA PHE A 308 -6.57 3.98 -0.70
C PHE A 308 -6.85 4.05 0.82
N MET A 309 -6.13 3.33 1.67
CA MET A 309 -6.51 3.16 3.07
C MET A 309 -6.65 4.50 3.82
N PHE A 310 -5.80 5.49 3.49
CA PHE A 310 -5.83 6.85 4.05
C PHE A 310 -5.98 7.92 2.95
N HIS A 311 -6.47 7.54 1.77
CA HIS A 311 -6.63 8.47 0.66
C HIS A 311 -7.67 9.55 0.98
N SER A 312 -7.34 10.79 0.62
CA SER A 312 -8.10 11.98 0.94
C SER A 312 -8.72 12.62 -0.30
N GLY A 313 -10.03 12.53 -0.45
CA GLY A 313 -10.80 13.11 -1.55
C GLY A 313 -10.98 14.61 -1.35
N GLU A 314 -12.17 15.05 -0.96
CA GLU A 314 -12.45 16.50 -0.80
C GLU A 314 -11.79 17.14 0.44
N LYS A 315 -11.52 16.35 1.48
CA LYS A 315 -11.08 16.81 2.80
C LYS A 315 -9.78 16.14 3.22
N LEU A 316 -8.94 16.91 3.92
CA LEU A 316 -7.63 16.47 4.36
C LEU A 316 -7.67 15.95 5.81
N VAL A 317 -6.67 15.14 6.15
CA VAL A 317 -6.41 14.69 7.52
C VAL A 317 -5.23 15.48 8.06
N LYS A 318 -5.43 16.16 9.20
CA LYS A 318 -4.36 16.92 9.85
C LYS A 318 -3.33 16.00 10.50
N ASP A 319 -3.76 15.16 11.43
CA ASP A 319 -2.86 14.26 12.18
C ASP A 319 -3.22 12.79 11.90
N LEU A 320 -2.29 12.05 11.31
CA LEU A 320 -2.44 10.62 11.02
C LEU A 320 -1.50 9.80 11.94
N ILE A 321 -2.08 9.13 12.94
CA ILE A 321 -1.33 8.36 13.94
C ILE A 321 -1.32 6.89 13.51
N ILE A 322 -0.20 6.48 12.91
CA ILE A 322 -0.01 5.16 12.28
C ILE A 322 1.26 4.43 12.75
N GLY A 323 1.85 4.83 13.89
CA GLY A 323 3.09 4.24 14.40
C GLY A 323 2.99 2.75 14.79
N ASN A 324 1.78 2.20 14.86
CA ASN A 324 1.52 0.79 15.16
C ASN A 324 1.35 -0.10 13.91
N LEU A 325 1.37 0.45 12.70
CA LEU A 325 1.12 -0.35 11.50
C LEU A 325 2.29 -1.28 11.22
N ASN A 326 2.03 -2.58 11.16
CA ASN A 326 2.97 -3.57 10.65
C ASN A 326 2.69 -3.82 9.16
N THR A 327 3.58 -3.35 8.29
CA THR A 327 3.42 -3.48 6.83
C THR A 327 4.13 -4.69 6.23
N SER A 328 4.76 -5.55 7.05
CA SER A 328 5.62 -6.64 6.56
C SER A 328 4.93 -7.67 5.67
N GLN A 329 3.59 -7.74 5.68
CA GLN A 329 2.81 -8.64 4.80
C GLN A 329 2.10 -7.90 3.66
N VAL A 330 2.24 -6.58 3.56
CA VAL A 330 1.51 -5.76 2.58
C VAL A 330 2.10 -5.96 1.19
N GLU A 331 1.22 -6.23 0.24
CA GLU A 331 1.55 -6.46 -1.18
C GLU A 331 1.08 -5.29 -2.07
N ASN A 332 0.09 -4.50 -1.63
CA ASN A 332 -0.52 -3.41 -2.40
C ASN A 332 -0.68 -2.14 -1.54
N MET A 333 -0.01 -1.03 -1.94
CA MET A 333 -0.07 0.29 -1.29
C MET A 333 -0.61 1.38 -2.22
N ARG A 334 -1.34 1.00 -3.27
CA ARG A 334 -1.83 1.93 -4.27
C ARG A 334 -2.63 3.08 -3.65
N TYR A 335 -2.29 4.32 -3.98
CA TYR A 335 -2.99 5.52 -3.49
C TYR A 335 -3.12 5.64 -1.97
N MET A 336 -2.36 4.88 -1.18
CA MET A 336 -2.57 4.77 0.27
C MET A 336 -2.61 6.13 0.99
N PHE A 337 -1.78 7.08 0.58
CA PHE A 337 -1.68 8.45 1.10
C PHE A 337 -1.94 9.52 0.02
N GLY A 338 -2.66 9.14 -1.03
CA GLY A 338 -2.99 10.04 -2.13
C GLY A 338 -4.09 11.05 -1.78
N SER A 339 -4.31 12.01 -2.66
CA SER A 339 -5.42 12.96 -2.58
C SER A 339 -5.94 13.34 -3.96
N ASP A 340 -7.23 13.60 -4.05
CA ASP A 340 -7.88 14.00 -5.31
C ASP A 340 -7.51 15.42 -5.73
N ASP A 341 -7.52 15.68 -7.03
CA ASP A 341 -7.36 17.03 -7.59
C ASP A 341 -8.51 17.98 -7.19
N SER A 342 -9.68 17.45 -6.84
CA SER A 342 -10.83 18.21 -6.36
C SER A 342 -10.77 18.53 -4.86
N ASN A 343 -9.65 18.24 -4.19
CA ASN A 343 -9.49 18.52 -2.77
C ASN A 343 -9.71 20.02 -2.47
N THR A 344 -10.54 20.30 -1.47
CA THR A 344 -10.86 21.66 -0.98
C THR A 344 -10.42 21.85 0.47
N GLY A 345 -9.67 20.90 1.01
CA GLY A 345 -9.16 20.93 2.37
C GLY A 345 -8.22 22.11 2.56
N THR A 346 -8.26 22.69 3.75
CA THR A 346 -7.48 23.89 4.09
C THR A 346 -6.52 23.65 5.24
N VAL A 347 -6.66 22.52 5.94
CA VAL A 347 -5.73 22.14 6.98
C VAL A 347 -4.39 21.72 6.39
N SER A 348 -3.31 22.07 7.08
CA SER A 348 -1.96 21.58 6.75
C SER A 348 -1.73 20.26 7.48
N PRO A 349 -1.52 19.13 6.76
CA PRO A 349 -1.17 17.86 7.38
C PRO A 349 0.15 17.93 8.13
N SER A 350 0.21 17.25 9.28
CA SER A 350 1.44 17.01 10.02
C SER A 350 2.35 16.01 9.27
N PRO A 351 3.67 16.04 9.48
CA PRO A 351 4.56 15.00 8.98
C PRO A 351 4.15 13.62 9.48
N ILE A 352 4.36 12.59 8.65
CA ILE A 352 4.12 11.19 8.98
C ILE A 352 5.47 10.48 9.13
N ASP A 353 5.64 9.72 10.21
CA ASP A 353 6.78 8.84 10.41
C ASP A 353 6.56 7.49 9.70
N LEU A 354 7.31 7.27 8.63
CA LEU A 354 7.29 6.04 7.82
C LEU A 354 8.49 5.13 8.09
N SER A 355 9.34 5.44 9.07
CA SER A 355 10.61 4.73 9.32
C SER A 355 10.46 3.25 9.67
N HIS A 356 9.28 2.86 10.19
CA HIS A 356 8.96 1.49 10.59
C HIS A 356 8.30 0.66 9.48
N PHE A 357 8.01 1.25 8.32
CA PHE A 357 7.40 0.53 7.20
C PHE A 357 8.40 -0.46 6.59
N ASP A 358 8.02 -1.74 6.60
CA ASP A 358 8.64 -2.79 5.79
C ASP A 358 7.85 -2.91 4.48
N THR A 359 8.49 -2.54 3.37
CA THR A 359 7.90 -2.61 2.02
C THR A 359 8.43 -3.77 1.18
N SER A 360 9.20 -4.69 1.77
CA SER A 360 9.89 -5.77 1.04
C SER A 360 8.96 -6.76 0.32
N ASN A 361 7.67 -6.78 0.69
CA ASN A 361 6.63 -7.58 0.03
C ASN A 361 5.73 -6.79 -0.92
N VAL A 362 5.86 -5.45 -0.99
CA VAL A 362 5.02 -4.60 -1.82
C VAL A 362 5.34 -4.80 -3.29
N ARG A 363 4.29 -4.98 -4.11
CA ARG A 363 4.38 -5.14 -5.57
C ARG A 363 3.84 -3.93 -6.32
N ASP A 364 2.91 -3.20 -5.73
CA ASP A 364 2.22 -2.08 -6.37
C ASP A 364 2.19 -0.83 -5.46
N MET A 365 2.79 0.25 -5.96
CA MET A 365 2.87 1.56 -5.31
C MET A 365 2.30 2.67 -6.21
N GLU A 366 1.45 2.31 -7.19
CA GLU A 366 0.81 3.29 -8.06
C GLU A 366 0.09 4.36 -7.22
N GLY A 367 0.39 5.62 -7.51
CA GLY A 367 -0.27 6.76 -6.89
C GLY A 367 -0.13 6.90 -5.38
N MET A 368 0.77 6.15 -4.71
CA MET A 368 0.83 6.07 -3.23
C MET A 368 0.77 7.44 -2.52
N PHE A 369 1.41 8.47 -3.09
CA PHE A 369 1.39 9.86 -2.60
C PHE A 369 0.84 10.85 -3.63
N GLN A 370 0.11 10.40 -4.66
CA GLN A 370 -0.42 11.29 -5.69
C GLN A 370 -1.25 12.42 -5.05
N GLY A 371 -1.00 13.68 -5.41
CA GLY A 371 -1.76 14.82 -4.91
C GLY A 371 -1.52 15.15 -3.43
N SER A 372 -0.60 14.46 -2.75
CA SER A 372 -0.43 14.57 -1.30
C SER A 372 -0.02 15.98 -0.86
N HIS A 373 -0.60 16.39 0.27
CA HIS A 373 -0.35 17.67 0.94
C HIS A 373 0.66 17.54 2.09
N LEU A 374 1.32 16.39 2.25
CA LEU A 374 2.35 16.19 3.26
C LEU A 374 3.48 17.21 3.09
N PRO A 375 4.01 17.77 4.20
CA PRO A 375 5.09 18.76 4.13
C PRO A 375 6.44 18.15 3.72
N ASN A 376 6.62 16.85 3.91
CA ASN A 376 7.78 16.07 3.48
C ASN A 376 7.42 14.59 3.36
N ILE A 377 8.23 13.83 2.61
CA ILE A 377 8.08 12.39 2.42
C ILE A 377 9.47 11.75 2.55
N ASP A 378 9.71 11.04 3.66
CA ASP A 378 10.95 10.28 3.88
C ASP A 378 10.72 8.79 3.63
N VAL A 379 11.17 8.33 2.46
CA VAL A 379 10.95 6.97 1.95
C VAL A 379 12.21 6.35 1.35
N ARG A 380 13.38 6.92 1.67
CA ARG A 380 14.65 6.44 1.12
C ARG A 380 14.94 4.98 1.52
N HIS A 381 14.47 4.56 2.69
CA HIS A 381 14.64 3.20 3.23
C HIS A 381 13.66 2.17 2.66
N PHE A 382 12.67 2.57 1.85
CA PHE A 382 11.72 1.62 1.28
C PHE A 382 12.45 0.61 0.38
N ASP A 383 12.23 -0.68 0.65
CA ASP A 383 12.62 -1.76 -0.26
C ASP A 383 11.59 -1.84 -1.39
N VAL A 384 11.96 -1.30 -2.57
CA VAL A 384 11.14 -1.37 -3.80
C VAL A 384 11.56 -2.52 -4.72
N GLY A 385 12.40 -3.44 -4.25
CA GLY A 385 12.98 -4.51 -5.05
C GLY A 385 11.96 -5.50 -5.63
N ARG A 386 10.71 -5.51 -5.15
CA ARG A 386 9.61 -6.32 -5.70
C ARG A 386 8.51 -5.50 -6.37
N VAL A 387 8.63 -4.18 -6.38
CA VAL A 387 7.63 -3.29 -6.97
C VAL A 387 7.73 -3.37 -8.50
N THR A 388 6.59 -3.51 -9.15
CA THR A 388 6.48 -3.54 -10.63
C THR A 388 5.86 -2.27 -11.19
N ASN A 389 5.12 -1.50 -10.37
CA ASN A 389 4.41 -0.31 -10.78
C ASN A 389 4.71 0.90 -9.87
N LEU A 390 5.31 1.94 -10.44
CA LEU A 390 5.56 3.25 -9.81
C LEU A 390 4.81 4.38 -10.55
N SER A 391 3.78 4.06 -11.33
CA SER A 391 3.03 5.09 -12.03
C SER A 391 2.36 6.05 -11.04
N PHE A 392 2.44 7.34 -11.30
CA PHE A 392 1.83 8.40 -10.48
C PHE A 392 2.26 8.47 -9.01
N THR A 393 3.21 7.66 -8.51
CA THR A 393 3.52 7.53 -7.07
C THR A 393 3.74 8.87 -6.36
N PHE A 394 4.37 9.84 -7.02
CA PHE A 394 4.65 11.19 -6.53
C PHE A 394 4.11 12.27 -7.47
N ALA A 395 3.03 11.98 -8.21
CA ALA A 395 2.42 12.96 -9.09
C ALA A 395 1.70 14.05 -8.28
N ARG A 396 1.73 15.30 -8.75
CA ARG A 396 0.91 16.42 -8.23
C ARG A 396 1.12 16.75 -6.74
N LEU A 397 2.31 16.44 -6.18
CA LEU A 397 2.65 16.80 -4.81
C LEU A 397 2.55 18.32 -4.59
N LYS A 398 1.94 18.72 -3.47
CA LYS A 398 1.58 20.13 -3.24
C LYS A 398 2.62 20.92 -2.45
N ASN A 399 3.36 20.26 -1.56
CA ASN A 399 4.23 20.94 -0.59
C ASN A 399 5.68 20.42 -0.56
N VAL A 400 5.95 19.28 -1.21
CA VAL A 400 7.28 18.64 -1.17
C VAL A 400 8.22 19.35 -2.14
N THR A 401 9.30 19.92 -1.61
CA THR A 401 10.31 20.65 -2.40
C THR A 401 11.56 19.82 -2.70
N SER A 402 11.87 18.83 -1.87
CA SER A 402 13.04 17.96 -2.01
C SER A 402 12.65 16.51 -1.80
N LEU A 403 13.12 15.63 -2.68
CA LEU A 403 12.87 14.19 -2.59
C LEU A 403 14.13 13.39 -2.92
N ASP A 404 14.61 12.62 -1.95
CA ASP A 404 15.77 11.74 -2.10
C ASP A 404 15.33 10.27 -2.15
N LEU A 405 15.39 9.70 -3.35
CA LEU A 405 15.05 8.30 -3.65
C LEU A 405 16.29 7.50 -4.02
N SER A 406 17.48 8.00 -3.67
CA SER A 406 18.72 7.28 -3.90
C SER A 406 18.79 6.02 -3.03
N GLY A 407 19.10 4.89 -3.65
CA GLY A 407 19.13 3.57 -2.99
C GLY A 407 17.93 2.67 -3.31
N TRP A 408 16.89 3.20 -3.96
CA TRP A 408 15.81 2.38 -4.49
C TRP A 408 16.31 1.39 -5.57
N ASN A 409 15.94 0.13 -5.44
CA ASN A 409 16.24 -0.92 -6.43
C ASN A 409 15.10 -1.07 -7.44
N THR A 410 15.13 -0.28 -8.52
CA THR A 410 14.04 -0.21 -9.51
C THR A 410 14.09 -1.28 -10.61
N ARG A 411 14.98 -2.28 -10.50
CA ARG A 411 15.22 -3.27 -11.58
C ARG A 411 14.01 -4.09 -12.00
N ASN A 412 13.00 -4.21 -11.14
CA ASN A 412 11.78 -4.97 -11.42
C ASN A 412 10.59 -4.07 -11.82
N VAL A 413 10.76 -2.75 -11.81
CA VAL A 413 9.69 -1.82 -12.17
C VAL A 413 9.53 -1.79 -13.69
N THR A 414 8.31 -2.06 -14.16
CA THR A 414 7.97 -2.09 -15.59
C THR A 414 7.21 -0.84 -16.05
N ASN A 415 6.52 -0.15 -15.12
CA ASN A 415 5.75 1.05 -15.40
C ASN A 415 6.17 2.21 -14.47
N MET A 416 6.63 3.31 -15.07
CA MET A 416 7.01 4.57 -14.40
C MET A 416 6.32 5.77 -15.05
N ASN A 417 5.18 5.53 -15.70
CA ASN A 417 4.39 6.60 -16.31
C ASN A 417 4.02 7.64 -15.24
N SER A 418 4.32 8.91 -15.53
CA SER A 418 3.85 10.04 -14.74
C SER A 418 4.28 10.01 -13.26
N THR A 419 5.38 9.31 -12.90
CA THR A 419 5.78 9.13 -11.49
C THR A 419 5.86 10.43 -10.71
N PHE A 420 6.33 11.54 -11.31
CA PHE A 420 6.45 12.85 -10.65
C PHE A 420 5.62 13.96 -11.32
N VAL A 421 4.74 13.61 -12.26
CA VAL A 421 4.13 14.60 -13.15
C VAL A 421 3.37 15.69 -12.36
N TYR A 422 3.48 16.95 -12.76
CA TYR A 422 2.82 18.10 -12.11
C TYR A 422 3.19 18.35 -10.62
N SER A 423 4.29 17.78 -10.12
CA SER A 423 4.81 18.10 -8.78
C SER A 423 5.66 19.37 -8.83
N GLU A 424 5.00 20.50 -9.12
CA GLU A 424 5.63 21.77 -9.48
C GLU A 424 6.53 22.38 -8.40
N GLU A 425 6.33 22.05 -7.12
CA GLU A 425 7.14 22.57 -6.00
C GLU A 425 8.50 21.88 -5.85
N ILE A 426 8.74 20.73 -6.50
CA ILE A 426 10.01 20.02 -6.39
C ILE A 426 11.13 20.85 -7.03
N THR A 427 12.12 21.24 -6.22
CA THR A 427 13.37 21.89 -6.66
C THR A 427 14.54 20.92 -6.73
N ASP A 428 14.51 19.88 -5.89
CA ASP A 428 15.61 18.92 -5.70
C ASP A 428 15.08 17.48 -5.80
N LEU A 429 15.56 16.73 -6.79
CA LEU A 429 15.17 15.34 -7.00
C LEU A 429 16.40 14.46 -7.20
N ASN A 430 16.53 13.42 -6.36
CA ASN A 430 17.61 12.45 -6.46
C ASN A 430 17.06 11.05 -6.74
N VAL A 431 17.34 10.55 -7.95
CA VAL A 431 17.02 9.20 -8.44
C VAL A 431 18.29 8.42 -8.79
N SER A 432 19.42 8.78 -8.18
CA SER A 432 20.71 8.13 -8.45
C SER A 432 20.65 6.64 -8.11
N GLY A 433 21.19 5.81 -9.00
CA GLY A 433 21.24 4.34 -8.87
C GLY A 433 20.04 3.60 -9.46
N TRP A 434 19.05 4.30 -10.02
CA TRP A 434 17.85 3.70 -10.62
C TRP A 434 18.18 2.94 -11.92
N GLN A 435 18.22 1.62 -11.86
CA GLN A 435 18.50 0.74 -13.00
C GLN A 435 17.21 0.26 -13.64
N ASN A 436 16.63 1.05 -14.54
CA ASN A 436 15.26 0.88 -15.04
C ASN A 436 15.17 0.06 -16.32
N ASP A 437 16.09 -0.89 -16.51
CA ASP A 437 16.15 -1.68 -17.75
C ASP A 437 14.93 -2.58 -17.94
N SER A 438 14.07 -2.79 -16.94
CA SER A 438 12.79 -3.50 -17.09
C SER A 438 11.62 -2.59 -17.47
N ALA A 439 11.78 -1.26 -17.37
CA ALA A 439 10.72 -0.31 -17.65
C ALA A 439 10.42 -0.22 -19.14
N THR A 440 9.14 -0.21 -19.50
CA THR A 440 8.69 -0.04 -20.90
C THR A 440 7.98 1.29 -21.14
N ASP A 441 7.42 1.89 -20.10
CA ASP A 441 6.68 3.16 -20.15
C ASP A 441 7.24 4.15 -19.09
N MET A 442 7.74 5.29 -19.56
CA MET A 442 8.20 6.44 -18.78
C MET A 442 7.56 7.76 -19.28
N ALA A 443 6.38 7.67 -19.92
CA ALA A 443 5.68 8.84 -20.40
C ALA A 443 5.45 9.85 -19.27
N ALA A 444 5.76 11.13 -19.52
CA ALA A 444 5.59 12.24 -18.60
C ALA A 444 6.22 12.06 -17.20
N MET A 445 7.20 11.15 -17.03
CA MET A 445 7.75 10.80 -15.73
C MET A 445 8.20 12.02 -14.91
N PHE A 446 8.86 12.99 -15.55
CA PHE A 446 9.28 14.26 -14.95
C PHE A 446 8.53 15.46 -15.53
N GLY A 447 7.43 15.23 -16.25
CA GLY A 447 6.67 16.28 -16.93
C GLY A 447 6.13 17.31 -15.94
N ARG A 448 6.30 18.59 -16.24
CA ARG A 448 5.84 19.73 -15.44
C ARG A 448 6.41 19.77 -14.02
N LEU A 449 7.65 19.33 -13.84
CA LEU A 449 8.45 19.74 -12.68
C LEU A 449 9.01 21.15 -12.91
N THR A 450 8.12 22.15 -12.90
CA THR A 450 8.41 23.52 -13.36
C THR A 450 9.55 24.19 -12.58
N ASN A 451 9.69 23.92 -11.28
CA ASN A 451 10.74 24.47 -10.42
C ASN A 451 11.98 23.57 -10.23
N LEU A 452 12.08 22.43 -10.91
CA LEU A 452 13.21 21.51 -10.74
C LEU A 452 14.52 22.16 -11.20
N ARG A 453 15.49 22.27 -10.28
CA ARG A 453 16.81 22.84 -10.54
C ARG A 453 17.93 21.82 -10.37
N ASN A 454 17.80 20.94 -9.38
CA ASN A 454 18.83 19.99 -8.98
C ASN A 454 18.34 18.57 -9.24
N PHE A 455 18.67 18.02 -10.42
CA PHE A 455 18.29 16.67 -10.82
C PHE A 455 19.48 15.71 -10.79
N GLN A 456 19.57 14.90 -9.74
CA GLN A 456 20.63 13.91 -9.55
C GLN A 456 20.17 12.53 -10.04
N HIS A 457 20.82 12.02 -11.08
CA HIS A 457 20.35 10.81 -11.79
C HIS A 457 21.50 9.92 -12.27
N THR A 458 22.66 9.93 -11.59
CA THR A 458 23.77 9.03 -11.95
C THR A 458 23.37 7.56 -11.80
N GLY A 459 23.65 6.74 -12.80
CA GLY A 459 23.23 5.35 -12.91
C GLY A 459 21.79 5.16 -13.42
N PHE A 460 21.16 6.18 -14.02
CA PHE A 460 19.78 6.11 -14.52
C PHE A 460 19.71 5.49 -15.91
N THR A 461 19.35 4.20 -15.98
CA THR A 461 19.31 3.44 -17.26
C THR A 461 17.90 3.32 -17.83
N THR A 462 17.77 3.19 -19.16
CA THR A 462 16.46 3.18 -19.87
C THR A 462 16.36 2.16 -21.00
N LYS A 463 17.17 1.09 -20.98
CA LYS A 463 17.41 0.22 -22.16
C LYS A 463 16.16 -0.30 -22.87
N ASN A 464 15.14 -0.74 -22.14
CA ASN A 464 13.93 -1.33 -22.73
C ASN A 464 12.73 -0.37 -22.80
N VAL A 465 12.94 0.92 -22.51
CA VAL A 465 11.87 1.91 -22.51
C VAL A 465 11.43 2.18 -23.95
N ARG A 466 10.11 2.08 -24.19
CA ARG A 466 9.49 2.29 -25.51
C ARG A 466 8.78 3.63 -25.62
N ILE A 467 8.25 4.14 -24.50
CA ILE A 467 7.44 5.36 -24.43
C ILE A 467 8.16 6.37 -23.54
N MET A 468 8.62 7.47 -24.13
CA MET A 468 9.30 8.60 -23.46
C MET A 468 8.60 9.93 -23.81
N GLU A 469 7.34 9.89 -24.23
CA GLU A 469 6.57 11.08 -24.56
C GLU A 469 6.49 12.01 -23.34
N PHE A 470 6.62 13.33 -23.55
CA PHE A 470 6.53 14.34 -22.48
C PHE A 470 7.52 14.19 -21.31
N MET A 471 8.54 13.32 -21.39
CA MET A 471 9.33 12.90 -20.22
C MET A 471 9.89 14.07 -19.39
N PHE A 472 10.38 15.13 -20.06
CA PHE A 472 10.88 16.36 -19.44
C PHE A 472 10.09 17.61 -19.86
N SER A 473 8.91 17.44 -20.47
CA SER A 473 8.07 18.56 -20.95
C SER A 473 7.79 19.54 -19.80
N HIS A 474 7.93 20.84 -20.06
CA HIS A 474 7.72 21.93 -19.09
C HIS A 474 8.60 21.89 -17.82
N CYS A 475 9.78 21.25 -17.85
CA CYS A 475 10.79 21.43 -16.79
C CYS A 475 11.48 22.81 -16.91
N HIS A 476 10.73 23.88 -16.63
CA HIS A 476 11.11 25.28 -16.95
C HIS A 476 12.43 25.71 -16.31
N ALA A 477 12.68 25.33 -15.06
CA ALA A 477 13.88 25.73 -14.32
C ALA A 477 15.11 24.82 -14.52
N LEU A 478 14.98 23.71 -15.25
CA LEU A 478 16.05 22.72 -15.39
C LEU A 478 17.09 23.18 -16.42
N ALA A 479 18.20 23.73 -15.93
CA ALA A 479 19.25 24.30 -16.78
C ALA A 479 20.30 23.29 -17.27
N ASN A 480 20.46 22.17 -16.55
CA ASN A 480 21.45 21.13 -16.85
C ASN A 480 20.77 19.76 -16.87
N LEU A 481 20.94 19.02 -17.95
CA LEU A 481 20.42 17.66 -18.11
C LEU A 481 21.49 16.82 -18.80
N ASP A 482 22.03 15.84 -18.08
CA ASP A 482 22.98 14.86 -18.63
C ASP A 482 22.19 13.66 -19.17
N LEU A 483 22.43 13.29 -20.42
CA LEU A 483 21.69 12.22 -21.11
C LEU A 483 22.59 11.06 -21.51
N ARG A 484 23.83 11.01 -21.02
CA ARG A 484 24.82 10.01 -21.46
C ARG A 484 24.45 8.57 -21.10
N GLU A 485 23.65 8.38 -20.05
CA GLU A 485 23.21 7.05 -19.58
C GLU A 485 21.83 6.63 -20.13
N PHE A 486 21.15 7.53 -20.87
CA PHE A 486 19.86 7.24 -21.49
C PHE A 486 20.08 6.44 -22.78
N ASP A 487 19.70 5.16 -22.74
CA ASP A 487 19.60 4.31 -23.93
C ASP A 487 18.20 4.44 -24.53
N THR A 488 18.13 5.04 -25.72
CA THR A 488 16.88 5.25 -26.47
C THR A 488 16.69 4.27 -27.63
N SER A 489 17.52 3.22 -27.71
CA SER A 489 17.52 2.29 -28.86
C SER A 489 16.19 1.56 -29.08
N ASN A 490 15.39 1.36 -28.03
CA ASN A 490 14.06 0.75 -28.11
C ASN A 490 12.89 1.75 -28.09
N ALA A 491 13.17 3.05 -28.00
CA ALA A 491 12.14 4.08 -27.95
C ALA A 491 11.40 4.18 -29.29
N THR A 492 10.07 4.14 -29.25
CA THR A 492 9.20 4.33 -30.43
C THR A 492 8.41 5.64 -30.37
N HIS A 493 8.19 6.17 -29.17
CA HIS A 493 7.41 7.40 -28.94
C HIS A 493 8.23 8.42 -28.14
N MET A 494 8.51 9.58 -28.74
CA MET A 494 9.34 10.65 -28.13
C MET A 494 8.76 12.06 -28.36
N LYS A 495 7.49 12.16 -28.76
CA LYS A 495 6.84 13.47 -28.93
C LYS A 495 6.84 14.27 -27.62
N TYR A 496 6.97 15.59 -27.74
CA TYR A 496 7.01 16.54 -26.61
C TYR A 496 8.12 16.31 -25.57
N MET A 497 9.13 15.44 -25.81
CA MET A 497 10.06 15.00 -24.75
C MET A 497 10.77 16.17 -24.02
N PHE A 498 11.16 17.22 -24.75
CA PHE A 498 11.83 18.41 -24.23
C PHE A 498 11.04 19.70 -24.48
N GLU A 499 9.73 19.60 -24.71
CA GLU A 499 8.87 20.75 -24.91
C GLU A 499 9.01 21.73 -23.74
N GLU A 500 9.07 23.03 -24.03
CA GLU A 500 9.01 24.10 -23.03
C GLU A 500 10.12 24.06 -21.97
N MET A 501 11.26 23.42 -22.22
CA MET A 501 12.44 23.48 -21.33
C MET A 501 13.19 24.83 -21.45
N THR A 502 12.60 25.89 -20.91
CA THR A 502 13.01 27.28 -21.15
C THR A 502 14.36 27.69 -20.54
N ALA A 503 14.90 26.98 -19.53
CA ALA A 503 16.22 27.24 -18.95
C ALA A 503 17.36 26.42 -19.58
N LEU A 504 17.06 25.47 -20.47
CA LEU A 504 18.04 24.53 -21.04
C LEU A 504 18.89 25.18 -22.14
N SER A 505 20.10 25.65 -21.81
CA SER A 505 20.95 26.41 -22.75
C SER A 505 21.76 25.55 -23.74
N SER A 506 21.98 24.29 -23.38
CA SER A 506 22.66 23.29 -24.19
C SER A 506 22.04 21.91 -23.94
N LEU A 507 22.01 21.07 -24.96
CA LEU A 507 21.49 19.72 -24.85
C LEU A 507 22.34 18.77 -25.70
N ASP A 508 23.02 17.83 -25.03
CA ASP A 508 23.77 16.77 -25.69
C ASP A 508 22.88 15.53 -25.83
N VAL A 509 22.53 15.20 -27.08
CA VAL A 509 21.75 14.01 -27.45
C VAL A 509 22.57 13.03 -28.28
N SER A 510 23.90 13.12 -28.26
CA SER A 510 24.79 12.26 -29.06
C SER A 510 24.65 10.77 -28.75
N SER A 511 24.19 10.40 -27.55
CA SER A 511 23.89 9.02 -27.15
C SER A 511 22.60 8.47 -27.80
N PHE A 512 21.73 9.32 -28.34
CA PHE A 512 20.40 8.90 -28.76
C PHE A 512 20.42 8.03 -30.02
N ARG A 513 19.53 7.03 -30.06
CA ARG A 513 19.36 6.06 -31.14
C ARG A 513 17.90 6.01 -31.59
N THR A 514 17.51 6.90 -32.49
CA THR A 514 16.10 7.15 -32.85
C THR A 514 15.53 6.28 -33.99
N HIS A 515 16.23 5.22 -34.40
CA HIS A 515 15.87 4.39 -35.56
C HIS A 515 14.49 3.69 -35.47
N ASN A 516 13.89 3.59 -34.28
CA ASN A 516 12.56 3.01 -34.07
C ASN A 516 11.45 4.08 -33.84
N VAL A 517 11.81 5.36 -33.80
CA VAL A 517 10.87 6.45 -33.54
C VAL A 517 10.02 6.74 -34.77
N VAL A 518 8.70 6.87 -34.56
CA VAL A 518 7.73 7.15 -35.62
C VAL A 518 7.14 8.56 -35.57
N ASP A 519 7.18 9.20 -34.39
CA ASP A 519 6.61 10.52 -34.12
C ASP A 519 7.61 11.37 -33.31
N MET A 520 8.04 12.50 -33.89
CA MET A 520 8.93 13.48 -33.26
C MET A 520 8.24 14.84 -33.06
N SER A 521 6.91 14.87 -33.11
CA SER A 521 6.14 16.10 -33.03
C SER A 521 6.43 16.84 -31.72
N PHE A 522 6.60 18.15 -31.80
CA PHE A 522 6.82 19.05 -30.65
C PHE A 522 8.03 18.70 -29.77
N MET A 523 8.94 17.82 -30.20
CA MET A 523 10.00 17.27 -29.33
C MET A 523 10.88 18.34 -28.69
N PHE A 524 11.13 19.45 -29.40
CA PHE A 524 11.89 20.61 -28.94
C PHE A 524 11.07 21.91 -29.07
N SER A 525 9.74 21.86 -29.04
CA SER A 525 8.92 23.06 -29.20
C SER A 525 8.97 23.99 -28.00
N ASN A 526 8.84 25.29 -28.24
CA ASN A 526 8.71 26.32 -27.22
C ASN A 526 7.78 27.43 -27.75
N TRP A 527 6.90 27.94 -26.90
CA TRP A 527 5.96 29.02 -27.18
C TRP A 527 6.33 30.30 -26.44
N SER A 528 7.21 30.22 -25.45
CA SER A 528 7.76 31.36 -24.73
C SER A 528 8.85 32.09 -25.54
N ALA A 529 8.87 33.43 -25.45
CA ALA A 529 9.84 34.28 -26.16
C ALA A 529 11.30 34.16 -25.65
N VAL A 530 11.57 33.28 -24.69
CA VAL A 530 12.87 33.13 -24.02
C VAL A 530 13.39 31.66 -24.07
N PRO A 531 13.63 31.05 -25.25
CA PRO A 531 14.45 29.83 -25.33
C PRO A 531 15.93 30.17 -25.20
N VAL A 532 16.72 29.37 -24.49
CA VAL A 532 18.18 29.54 -24.43
C VAL A 532 18.97 28.63 -25.39
N LEU A 533 18.35 27.62 -26.04
CA LEU A 533 19.06 26.75 -26.98
C LEU A 533 19.57 27.54 -28.19
N GLN A 534 20.89 27.62 -28.32
CA GLN A 534 21.56 28.26 -29.46
C GLN A 534 22.10 27.25 -30.48
N ASN A 535 22.46 26.05 -30.02
CA ASN A 535 23.04 24.99 -30.81
C ASN A 535 22.33 23.68 -30.51
N LEU A 536 21.97 22.94 -31.55
CA LEU A 536 21.38 21.62 -31.44
C LEU A 536 21.95 20.72 -32.54
N ASP A 537 22.74 19.73 -32.15
CA ASP A 537 23.30 18.73 -33.06
C ASP A 537 22.49 17.44 -32.99
N LEU A 538 21.79 17.13 -34.08
CA LEU A 538 20.96 15.93 -34.24
C LEU A 538 21.52 15.01 -35.34
N SER A 539 22.79 15.15 -35.73
CA SER A 539 23.40 14.34 -36.80
C SER A 539 23.44 12.83 -36.52
N ASN A 540 23.25 12.42 -35.26
CA ASN A 540 23.10 11.02 -34.87
C ASN A 540 21.67 10.47 -35.03
N PHE A 541 20.67 11.32 -35.31
CA PHE A 541 19.29 10.90 -35.41
C PHE A 541 19.05 10.15 -36.72
N ASN A 542 18.36 9.00 -36.62
CA ASN A 542 17.87 8.24 -37.76
C ASN A 542 16.34 8.43 -37.84
N THR A 543 15.88 9.23 -38.80
CA THR A 543 14.47 9.56 -38.96
C THR A 543 13.77 8.73 -40.04
N SER A 544 14.40 7.67 -40.57
CA SER A 544 13.88 6.88 -41.71
C SER A 544 12.55 6.15 -41.45
N ASN A 545 12.08 6.12 -40.19
CA ASN A 545 10.78 5.59 -39.77
C ASN A 545 9.80 6.67 -39.29
N VAL A 546 10.23 7.94 -39.22
CA VAL A 546 9.40 9.04 -38.75
C VAL A 546 8.36 9.39 -39.80
N VAL A 547 7.11 9.56 -39.36
CA VAL A 547 5.96 9.91 -40.19
C VAL A 547 5.53 11.37 -39.95
N THR A 548 5.73 11.90 -38.74
CA THR A 548 5.37 13.28 -38.40
C THR A 548 6.51 13.99 -37.65
N MET A 549 6.72 15.26 -38.03
CA MET A 549 7.66 16.20 -37.42
C MET A 549 6.94 17.54 -37.10
N GLU A 550 5.63 17.49 -36.87
CA GLU A 550 4.81 18.67 -36.56
C GLU A 550 5.44 19.47 -35.41
N ALA A 551 5.65 20.77 -35.64
CA ALA A 551 6.17 21.72 -34.66
C ALA A 551 7.47 21.30 -33.94
N MET A 552 8.28 20.39 -34.52
CA MET A 552 9.42 19.78 -33.83
C MET A 552 10.39 20.81 -33.22
N PHE A 553 10.63 21.93 -33.90
CA PHE A 553 11.50 23.02 -33.46
C PHE A 553 10.76 24.33 -33.23
N GLN A 554 9.43 24.30 -33.15
CA GLN A 554 8.63 25.51 -33.08
C GLN A 554 9.12 26.45 -31.97
N GLY A 555 9.18 27.74 -32.30
CA GLY A 555 9.48 28.87 -31.43
C GLY A 555 10.87 28.86 -30.81
N GLN A 556 11.79 28.05 -31.33
CA GLN A 556 13.23 28.10 -31.00
C GLN A 556 13.88 29.36 -31.61
N ALA A 557 13.51 30.53 -31.09
CA ALA A 557 13.85 31.85 -31.61
C ALA A 557 15.37 32.16 -31.58
N ASN A 558 16.11 31.59 -30.63
CA ASN A 558 17.55 31.82 -30.45
C ASN A 558 18.43 30.71 -31.04
N LEU A 559 17.83 29.71 -31.69
CA LEU A 559 18.56 28.62 -32.35
C LEU A 559 19.31 29.18 -33.56
N ASN A 560 20.64 29.09 -33.55
CA ASN A 560 21.50 29.60 -34.62
C ASN A 560 22.18 28.48 -35.41
N ASN A 561 22.40 27.34 -34.77
CA ASN A 561 23.03 26.18 -35.38
C ASN A 561 22.18 24.94 -35.12
N LEU A 562 21.55 24.44 -36.18
CA LEU A 562 20.74 23.23 -36.15
C LEU A 562 21.33 22.24 -37.15
N ASN A 563 21.94 21.16 -36.66
CA ASN A 563 22.47 20.11 -37.51
C ASN A 563 21.45 18.97 -37.64
N ILE A 564 20.75 18.96 -38.76
CA ILE A 564 19.75 17.95 -39.15
C ILE A 564 20.14 17.24 -40.46
N SER A 565 21.43 17.23 -40.77
CA SER A 565 21.97 16.66 -42.02
C SER A 565 21.73 15.17 -42.19
N SER A 566 21.46 14.43 -41.10
CA SER A 566 21.16 12.99 -41.13
C SER A 566 19.68 12.66 -41.38
N PHE A 567 18.80 13.65 -41.41
CA PHE A 567 17.36 13.41 -41.48
C PHE A 567 16.98 12.79 -42.83
N ASP A 568 16.42 11.59 -42.78
CA ASP A 568 15.71 10.94 -43.87
C ASP A 568 14.22 11.22 -43.71
N THR A 569 13.67 12.07 -44.57
CA THR A 569 12.27 12.52 -44.48
C THR A 569 11.35 11.82 -45.49
N ARG A 570 11.81 10.77 -46.18
CA ARG A 570 11.05 10.13 -47.27
C ARG A 570 9.69 9.58 -46.88
N LYS A 571 9.47 9.31 -45.59
CA LYS A 571 8.19 8.82 -45.04
C LYS A 571 7.39 9.90 -44.32
N VAL A 572 7.95 11.10 -44.13
CA VAL A 572 7.30 12.17 -43.36
C VAL A 572 6.16 12.75 -44.19
N THR A 573 4.96 12.74 -43.65
CA THR A 573 3.75 13.28 -44.28
C THR A 573 3.35 14.63 -43.69
N ASN A 574 3.74 14.92 -42.45
CA ASN A 574 3.40 16.15 -41.74
C ASN A 574 4.65 16.88 -41.21
N MET A 575 4.88 18.10 -41.68
CA MET A 575 5.87 19.08 -41.20
C MET A 575 5.23 20.44 -40.87
N LYS A 576 3.93 20.44 -40.55
CA LYS A 576 3.22 21.63 -40.08
C LYS A 576 3.99 22.29 -38.93
N ASP A 577 4.13 23.60 -38.97
CA ASP A 577 4.78 24.41 -37.94
C ASP A 577 6.25 24.02 -37.59
N MET A 578 6.89 23.12 -38.34
CA MET A 578 8.16 22.48 -37.94
C MET A 578 9.25 23.48 -37.54
N PHE A 579 9.36 24.60 -38.27
CA PHE A 579 10.29 25.70 -38.01
C PHE A 579 9.56 27.03 -37.73
N LEU A 580 8.29 27.00 -37.32
CA LEU A 580 7.51 28.19 -36.98
C LEU A 580 8.26 29.02 -35.93
N SER A 581 8.49 30.31 -36.20
CA SER A 581 9.19 31.25 -35.29
C SER A 581 10.57 30.80 -34.79
N THR A 582 11.29 30.00 -35.58
CA THR A 582 12.69 29.61 -35.31
C THR A 582 13.69 30.67 -35.76
N MET A 583 14.93 30.63 -35.25
CA MET A 583 16.07 31.41 -35.74
C MET A 583 15.83 32.93 -35.84
N LYS A 584 14.87 33.47 -35.08
CA LYS A 584 14.45 34.89 -35.09
C LYS A 584 15.56 35.84 -34.66
N ASN A 585 16.46 35.40 -33.78
CA ASN A 585 17.48 36.25 -33.18
C ASN A 585 18.88 35.68 -33.51
N PRO A 586 19.67 36.36 -34.36
CA PRO A 586 19.50 37.73 -34.86
C PRO A 586 18.70 37.84 -36.17
N GLY A 587 18.11 36.75 -36.67
CA GLY A 587 17.28 36.81 -37.88
C GLY A 587 18.08 36.75 -39.18
N ASN A 588 19.27 36.13 -39.15
CA ASN A 588 20.11 35.90 -40.31
C ASN A 588 20.49 34.41 -40.48
N GLY A 589 19.72 33.50 -39.87
CA GLY A 589 20.05 32.08 -39.79
C GLY A 589 20.14 31.40 -41.15
N THR A 590 21.00 30.38 -41.24
CA THR A 590 21.05 29.46 -42.39
C THR A 590 20.48 28.12 -41.94
N LEU A 591 19.38 27.70 -42.58
CA LEU A 591 18.76 26.41 -42.33
C LEU A 591 19.14 25.45 -43.46
N ASP A 592 19.93 24.43 -43.13
CA ASP A 592 20.30 23.38 -44.06
C ASP A 592 19.36 22.18 -43.95
N ILE A 593 18.47 22.07 -44.93
CA ILE A 593 17.55 20.94 -45.11
C ILE A 593 17.84 20.25 -46.45
N SER A 594 19.07 20.28 -46.94
CA SER A 594 19.47 19.64 -48.20
C SER A 594 19.31 18.12 -48.18
N SER A 595 19.30 17.51 -47.00
CA SER A 595 19.00 16.09 -46.77
C SER A 595 17.52 15.74 -46.97
N PHE A 596 16.60 16.72 -46.95
CA PHE A 596 15.16 16.45 -46.97
C PHE A 596 14.72 15.95 -48.35
N ASP A 597 13.99 14.84 -48.32
CA ASP A 597 13.23 14.29 -49.43
C ASP A 597 11.76 14.29 -49.02
N THR A 598 11.00 15.22 -49.60
CA THR A 598 9.62 15.52 -49.18
C THR A 598 8.58 14.90 -50.12
N ARG A 599 8.93 13.81 -50.82
CA ARG A 599 8.02 13.13 -51.77
C ARG A 599 6.69 12.66 -51.16
N SER A 600 6.67 12.42 -49.85
CA SER A 600 5.50 11.96 -49.10
C SER A 600 4.80 13.09 -48.32
N LEU A 601 5.31 14.31 -48.39
CA LEU A 601 4.81 15.45 -47.63
C LEU A 601 3.43 15.87 -48.14
N THR A 602 2.44 15.87 -47.24
CA THR A 602 1.06 16.29 -47.52
C THR A 602 0.65 17.55 -46.75
N GLU A 603 1.31 17.83 -45.63
CA GLU A 603 1.03 18.97 -44.76
C GLU A 603 2.33 19.68 -44.35
N ALA A 604 2.40 20.98 -44.63
CA ALA A 604 3.53 21.87 -44.33
C ALA A 604 3.02 23.28 -43.98
N GLU A 605 1.79 23.40 -43.49
CA GLU A 605 1.21 24.68 -43.10
C GLU A 605 2.11 25.36 -42.07
N ALA A 606 2.40 26.65 -42.29
CA ALA A 606 3.22 27.47 -41.40
C ALA A 606 4.63 26.91 -41.09
N MET A 607 5.14 25.97 -41.91
CA MET A 607 6.44 25.31 -41.69
C MET A 607 7.59 26.28 -41.42
N PHE A 608 7.64 27.44 -42.09
CA PHE A 608 8.67 28.47 -41.86
C PHE A 608 8.10 29.79 -41.34
N SER A 609 6.80 29.83 -40.99
CA SER A 609 6.10 31.08 -40.67
C SER A 609 6.78 31.80 -39.49
N GLY A 610 6.99 33.11 -39.63
CA GLY A 610 7.69 33.92 -38.65
C GLY A 610 9.15 33.54 -38.39
N SER A 611 9.75 32.60 -39.13
CA SER A 611 11.15 32.22 -38.95
C SER A 611 12.08 33.37 -39.33
N GLY A 612 13.19 33.52 -38.60
CA GLY A 612 14.25 34.47 -38.90
C GLY A 612 15.33 33.93 -39.85
N VAL A 613 15.07 32.82 -40.54
CA VAL A 613 15.99 32.30 -41.56
C VAL A 613 16.21 33.31 -42.69
N LYS A 614 17.46 33.49 -43.07
CA LYS A 614 17.86 34.26 -44.26
C LYS A 614 18.09 33.36 -45.46
N THR A 615 18.67 32.18 -45.24
CA THR A 615 18.98 31.22 -46.30
C THR A 615 18.45 29.85 -45.92
N ILE A 616 17.69 29.25 -46.82
CA ILE A 616 17.23 27.85 -46.71
C ILE A 616 17.92 27.06 -47.82
N LEU A 617 18.77 26.11 -47.43
CA LEU A 617 19.52 25.25 -48.35
C LEU A 617 18.72 23.96 -48.58
N VAL A 618 18.47 23.62 -49.85
CA VAL A 618 17.71 22.42 -50.26
C VAL A 618 18.44 21.67 -51.37
N SER A 619 18.11 20.38 -51.54
CA SER A 619 18.43 19.62 -52.74
C SER A 619 17.20 19.53 -53.66
N PRO A 620 17.35 19.07 -54.92
CA PRO A 620 16.20 18.83 -55.81
C PRO A 620 15.18 17.79 -55.31
N SER A 621 15.49 17.05 -54.24
CA SER A 621 14.54 16.12 -53.60
C SER A 621 13.46 16.84 -52.78
N PHE A 622 13.62 18.13 -52.47
CA PHE A 622 12.56 18.91 -51.85
C PHE A 622 11.49 19.25 -52.89
N THR A 623 10.31 18.67 -52.73
CA THR A 623 9.12 18.86 -53.58
C THR A 623 7.88 19.12 -52.76
N ILE A 624 6.97 19.93 -53.29
CA ILE A 624 5.65 20.22 -52.71
C ILE A 624 4.50 19.53 -53.46
N ALA A 625 4.83 18.61 -54.38
CA ALA A 625 3.84 17.97 -55.25
C ALA A 625 2.77 17.15 -54.49
N GLY A 626 3.08 16.71 -53.26
CA GLY A 626 2.15 15.98 -52.40
C GLY A 626 1.22 16.86 -51.56
N LEU A 627 1.44 18.19 -51.50
CA LEU A 627 0.58 19.10 -50.75
C LEU A 627 -0.81 19.19 -51.39
N SER A 628 -1.83 19.52 -50.58
CA SER A 628 -3.20 19.75 -51.07
C SER A 628 -3.24 20.81 -52.18
N SER A 629 -4.27 20.77 -53.05
CA SER A 629 -4.38 21.66 -54.20
C SER A 629 -4.50 23.15 -53.85
N ALA A 630 -4.82 23.48 -52.59
CA ALA A 630 -4.83 24.85 -52.09
C ALA A 630 -3.45 25.20 -51.50
N PRO A 631 -2.82 26.30 -51.93
CA PRO A 631 -1.52 26.71 -51.41
C PRO A 631 -1.53 26.89 -49.89
N GLN A 632 -0.59 26.25 -49.19
CA GLN A 632 -0.47 26.31 -47.74
C GLN A 632 0.37 27.53 -47.32
N LYS A 633 0.09 28.10 -46.14
CA LYS A 633 0.77 29.32 -45.64
C LYS A 633 2.18 29.04 -45.11
N MET A 634 3.12 28.65 -45.96
CA MET A 634 4.44 28.18 -45.51
C MET A 634 5.36 29.27 -44.95
N PHE A 635 5.29 30.51 -45.47
CA PHE A 635 6.26 31.58 -45.23
C PHE A 635 5.63 32.86 -44.65
N GLU A 636 4.43 32.79 -44.06
CA GLU A 636 3.77 33.96 -43.47
C GLU A 636 4.72 34.65 -42.47
N HIS A 637 4.90 35.98 -42.58
CA HIS A 637 5.85 36.74 -41.74
C HIS A 637 7.34 36.31 -41.76
N THR A 638 7.80 35.61 -42.80
CA THR A 638 9.21 35.19 -42.94
C THR A 638 10.03 36.29 -43.66
N SER A 639 10.12 37.48 -43.08
CA SER A 639 10.61 38.68 -43.78
C SER A 639 12.09 38.66 -44.20
N ASN A 640 12.89 37.77 -43.61
CA ASN A 640 14.34 37.78 -43.78
C ASN A 640 14.84 36.82 -44.88
N VAL A 641 13.98 35.92 -45.38
CA VAL A 641 14.38 34.89 -46.33
C VAL A 641 14.70 35.49 -47.70
N VAL A 642 15.81 35.02 -48.28
CA VAL A 642 16.27 35.40 -49.62
C VAL A 642 16.65 34.12 -50.37
N GLY A 643 16.01 33.89 -51.52
CA GLY A 643 16.33 32.80 -52.44
C GLY A 643 17.72 32.92 -53.06
N GLY A 644 18.22 31.81 -53.62
CA GLY A 644 19.59 31.75 -54.14
C GLY A 644 19.91 32.69 -55.31
N ASN A 645 18.87 33.17 -56.00
CA ASN A 645 18.96 34.15 -57.09
C ASN A 645 18.46 35.56 -56.66
N GLY A 646 18.34 35.80 -55.34
CA GLY A 646 18.03 37.09 -54.76
C GLY A 646 16.54 37.38 -54.56
N THR A 647 15.66 36.39 -54.72
CA THR A 647 14.22 36.56 -54.45
C THR A 647 13.99 36.78 -52.95
N SER A 648 13.66 38.00 -52.55
CA SER A 648 13.30 38.34 -51.16
C SER A 648 11.80 38.18 -50.91
N TYR A 649 11.43 37.84 -49.67
CA TYR A 649 10.03 37.81 -49.25
C TYR A 649 9.31 39.16 -49.43
N VAL A 650 8.12 39.12 -50.03
CA VAL A 650 7.23 40.29 -50.18
C VAL A 650 5.77 39.83 -50.05
N TRP A 651 4.93 40.53 -49.27
CA TRP A 651 3.51 40.22 -49.20
C TRP A 651 2.80 40.45 -50.56
N PRO A 652 1.92 39.55 -51.05
CA PRO A 652 1.34 38.37 -50.41
C PRO A 652 2.01 37.03 -50.81
N ASN A 653 3.30 37.02 -51.14
CA ASN A 653 4.04 35.82 -51.57
C ASN A 653 4.45 34.94 -50.37
N TYR A 654 3.49 34.50 -49.56
CA TYR A 654 3.74 33.77 -48.31
C TYR A 654 3.39 32.29 -48.37
N ASN A 655 2.87 31.80 -49.50
CA ASN A 655 2.36 30.43 -49.60
C ASN A 655 3.38 29.47 -50.23
N SER A 656 3.02 28.19 -50.28
CA SER A 656 3.83 27.09 -50.79
C SER A 656 4.28 27.26 -52.24
N ASN A 657 3.68 28.15 -53.04
CA ASN A 657 4.13 28.38 -54.42
C ASN A 657 5.57 28.90 -54.53
N TYR A 658 6.14 29.47 -53.45
CA TYR A 658 7.52 29.93 -53.39
C TYR A 658 8.48 28.91 -52.76
N ALA A 659 7.99 27.73 -52.36
CA ALA A 659 8.78 26.64 -51.78
C ALA A 659 9.47 25.80 -52.86
N HIS A 660 10.32 26.44 -53.66
CA HIS A 660 11.20 25.77 -54.63
C HIS A 660 12.53 26.51 -54.77
N ILE A 661 13.49 25.87 -55.44
CA ILE A 661 14.80 26.46 -55.75
C ILE A 661 14.59 27.73 -56.58
N ASP A 662 15.19 28.82 -56.13
CA ASP A 662 15.13 30.12 -56.79
C ASP A 662 15.91 30.12 -58.11
N ALA A 663 15.30 30.57 -59.20
CA ALA A 663 15.91 30.59 -60.52
C ALA A 663 15.47 31.82 -61.32
N PRO A 664 16.27 32.27 -62.31
CA PRO A 664 15.87 33.36 -63.20
C PRO A 664 14.50 33.10 -63.86
N GLY A 665 13.53 33.99 -63.62
CA GLY A 665 12.16 33.87 -64.14
C GLY A 665 11.24 32.92 -63.37
N ASN A 666 11.72 32.26 -62.31
CA ASN A 666 10.94 31.39 -61.44
C ASN A 666 11.32 31.68 -59.96
N PRO A 667 10.73 32.73 -59.35
CA PRO A 667 11.13 33.22 -58.03
C PRO A 667 10.77 32.21 -56.92
N GLY A 668 11.76 31.77 -56.16
CA GLY A 668 11.60 30.85 -55.03
C GLY A 668 12.41 31.30 -53.81
N TYR A 669 12.14 30.73 -52.64
CA TYR A 669 12.85 31.10 -51.40
C TYR A 669 14.00 30.17 -51.04
N PHE A 670 14.28 29.14 -51.84
CA PHE A 670 15.35 28.18 -51.55
C PHE A 670 16.62 28.43 -52.36
N THR A 671 17.76 28.05 -51.77
CA THR A 671 19.08 28.03 -52.40
C THR A 671 19.51 26.58 -52.60
N GLN A 672 19.96 26.22 -53.80
CA GLN A 672 20.43 24.87 -54.07
C GLN A 672 21.79 24.61 -53.39
N LYS A 673 21.92 23.47 -52.73
CA LYS A 673 23.18 22.93 -52.20
C LYS A 673 23.54 21.61 -52.85
#